data_AF-A0A174JI96-F1
#
_entry.id   AF-A0A174JI96-F1
#
_cell.length_a   1.000
_cell.length_b   1.000
_cell.length_c   1.000
_cell.angle_alpha   90.00
_cell.angle_beta   90.00
_cell.angle_gamma   90.00
#
_symmetry.space_group_name_H-M   'P 1'
#
loop_
_entity.id
_entity.type
_entity.pdbx_description
1 polymer ?
#
loop_
_entity_poly.entity_id
_entity_poly.type
_entity_poly.pdbx_seq_one_letter_code
_entity_poly.pdbx_strand_id
1 'polypeptide(L)'
;METYEIDDITESELDEICNVYPVIRELRNQKTYSELLKNPFYINLVITNGITSLDISDENAFREYIWKNVICLGNKASKYNVDTSDICNIVNNIVFERAKKFLLGMREMNVQSSVLRPLVSEGIVTVSNGLVRLKYDVFEDICFEQYFDKAFDECRGNLELFYDEISSLGRCVYRRYQIWIANKLFIKNNRSKFIYKLLFSDHSDDRWRKQTEIGIVKSKYCNDFFKEYLSELRENCILQEFLDIINLYAFEVRLINNGKEHDLALNPIGKARESMIQLVFAEKLFIDNAVKSDSVVKMCSDYAKNIITTRVDSSNSISDAVCRMQEYYLSVESDDKSQGWYYSSVKRMGHYLTILFMLAGSSKEWLKSFFELVGDRYLNGNREDRRWASDLASWIFENAYYPALTKNLGEDLCRLASCIYFKNEDDDEPFYSRAYDREYAYGLSNNASKTHLASQDTFKYFLICLFRTNFKVGLEWALEFTNRAFDNLAKNEPDSVMKIAIYFPEKKDIKEYYANGRMWICRAQEYQVPTIISDIVYFSKNVFIEYLDRFQNDQELFFRMGEWIKNEIYTKANNIAMLSVIQEIGFHFQKELPGYALELASSYELLHFDIQRHLLYHPNPTQVLLKKQIMQTVGVPDIEDRYTLDRLCDCNLQEYVSKIQLFASDDIREKAIEIMDYLYSLIEDGFYSGDWKLQVQKMDLRNPSIKDLGGGYYEISPSIPDTVVPEFVVAEKEHTDALKTEINQVITQANDGLENLDYSKLDKLIDRVIDFIKKDDLIRIQYEDILVQLIVLSLINKNITEERRGYLCEVWASGIKELFNNGSFVADIKWVPVLFKQLDKELPLTSQNLIKSILLGSLIDDFNNGQIQKIANFTQQYLTTNEKLAHIVFTAIIKLAEDEMNHQKFNAEYIKNRHDEDDFQFFPNMQKHLSGVDYYFAENEEESGFESQREVIIQKYLYEEEACDFTHFTLDDYDIRMLCHVANCGITLQDGLFYEVIKQIILCFIEIKYQADCDNSAFQIIGTFSKYDVVHFFQREICADQESFDRVISLLFDGIDFDKFSRETIELYLDVFCSFVSRYFDAYQDNKLRELIEKKIKILETNILAINNPSVRIGLTQAVAMIDHKFYGDWSKCNTSYSEKDKRFLNQQYGKYGHHHFRSFLMTLYQMHIKELLPDILISVETVFSNCEKEKSWDYEKTICEHQSIVDKLILDAYVFHSDAIKKDEDLSNAYMHLLEMLIRLNSEKAAVLLDEFLIH
;
A
#
# COMPACT_ATOMS: atom_id res chain seq x y z
N MET A 1 5.40 -21.94 1.32
CA MET A 1 5.76 -22.97 0.31
C MET A 1 6.79 -22.33 -0.59
N GLU A 2 8.03 -22.82 -0.58
CA GLU A 2 9.00 -22.44 -1.62
C GLU A 2 8.59 -23.15 -2.92
N THR A 3 8.39 -22.38 -3.98
CA THR A 3 8.11 -22.90 -5.33
C THR A 3 9.46 -23.19 -5.98
N TYR A 4 9.70 -24.47 -6.31
CA TYR A 4 10.88 -24.89 -7.07
C TYR A 4 10.46 -25.07 -8.52
N GLU A 5 11.09 -24.31 -9.41
CA GLU A 5 10.89 -24.44 -10.86
C GLU A 5 11.91 -25.41 -11.42
N ILE A 6 11.48 -26.23 -12.38
CA ILE A 6 12.37 -27.14 -13.11
C ILE A 6 12.53 -26.53 -14.49
N ASP A 7 13.69 -25.92 -14.72
CA ASP A 7 14.03 -25.34 -16.02
C ASP A 7 14.17 -26.42 -17.10
N ASP A 8 14.10 -26.01 -18.36
CA ASP A 8 14.50 -26.85 -19.49
C ASP A 8 15.94 -27.36 -19.29
N ILE A 9 16.22 -28.57 -19.77
CA ILE A 9 17.56 -29.16 -19.69
C ILE A 9 18.54 -28.24 -20.43
N THR A 10 19.56 -27.75 -19.71
CA THR A 10 20.59 -26.89 -20.29
C THR A 10 21.42 -27.66 -21.32
N GLU A 11 22.08 -26.95 -22.25
CA GLU A 11 22.97 -27.61 -23.23
C GLU A 11 24.07 -28.45 -22.54
N SER A 12 24.58 -27.99 -21.39
CA SER A 12 25.57 -28.72 -20.60
C SER A 12 25.00 -30.01 -20.01
N GLU A 13 23.79 -29.98 -19.46
CA GLU A 13 23.13 -31.18 -18.93
C GLU A 13 22.73 -32.13 -20.06
N LEU A 14 22.30 -31.60 -21.21
CA LEU A 14 21.98 -32.40 -22.39
C LEU A 14 23.23 -33.07 -22.96
N ASP A 15 24.39 -32.40 -22.93
CA ASP A 15 25.70 -32.98 -23.27
C ASP A 15 26.01 -34.19 -22.39
N GLU A 16 25.78 -34.09 -21.08
CA GLU A 16 25.95 -35.19 -20.13
C GLU A 16 25.01 -36.37 -20.45
N ILE A 17 23.73 -36.08 -20.72
CA ILE A 17 22.75 -37.12 -21.11
C ILE A 17 23.16 -37.79 -22.43
N CYS A 18 23.63 -37.03 -23.42
CA CYS A 18 24.15 -37.55 -24.69
C CYS A 18 25.39 -38.44 -24.51
N ASN A 19 26.14 -38.29 -23.41
CA ASN A 19 27.28 -39.15 -23.09
C ASN A 19 26.86 -40.50 -22.53
N VAL A 20 25.74 -40.56 -21.82
CA VAL A 20 25.18 -41.79 -21.27
C VAL A 20 24.35 -42.54 -22.31
N TYR A 21 23.58 -41.83 -23.15
CA TYR A 21 22.64 -42.42 -24.11
C TYR A 21 23.02 -42.09 -25.58
N PRO A 22 23.68 -43.02 -26.30
CA PRO A 22 24.12 -42.78 -27.70
C PRO A 22 22.99 -42.41 -28.67
N VAL A 23 21.77 -42.92 -28.43
CA VAL A 23 20.59 -42.64 -29.26
C VAL A 23 20.17 -41.16 -29.18
N ILE A 24 20.27 -40.53 -28.00
CA ILE A 24 19.96 -39.11 -27.82
C ILE A 24 20.99 -38.23 -28.53
N ARG A 25 22.27 -38.64 -28.49
CA ARG A 25 23.35 -37.97 -29.23
C ARG A 25 23.12 -37.99 -30.74
N GLU A 26 22.64 -39.12 -31.27
CA GLU A 26 22.33 -39.27 -32.70
C GLU A 26 21.19 -38.33 -33.13
N LEU A 27 20.10 -38.27 -32.34
CA LEU A 27 18.96 -37.40 -32.60
C LEU A 27 19.32 -35.92 -32.49
N ARG A 28 20.16 -35.52 -31.52
CA ARG A 28 20.62 -34.12 -31.36
C ARG A 28 21.44 -33.63 -32.56
N ASN A 29 22.25 -34.50 -33.18
CA ASN A 29 23.05 -34.14 -34.35
C ASN A 29 22.19 -33.86 -35.60
N GLN A 30 20.97 -34.36 -35.63
CA GLN A 30 19.96 -33.96 -36.59
C GLN A 30 19.29 -32.69 -36.05
N LYS A 31 19.73 -31.51 -36.53
CA LYS A 31 19.31 -30.17 -36.06
C LYS A 31 17.79 -29.95 -35.90
N THR A 32 16.97 -30.82 -36.48
CA THR A 32 15.50 -30.85 -36.39
C THR A 32 14.96 -31.16 -34.98
N TYR A 33 15.73 -31.85 -34.12
CA TYR A 33 15.22 -32.37 -32.83
C TYR A 33 15.86 -31.75 -31.58
N SER A 34 16.86 -30.89 -31.74
CA SER A 34 17.64 -30.36 -30.61
C SER A 34 16.80 -29.61 -29.58
N GLU A 35 15.75 -28.91 -30.01
CA GLU A 35 14.85 -28.17 -29.12
C GLU A 35 13.87 -29.09 -28.36
N LEU A 36 13.37 -30.15 -28.98
CA LEU A 36 12.46 -31.12 -28.33
C LEU A 36 13.16 -31.88 -27.20
N LEU A 37 14.45 -32.16 -27.38
CA LEU A 37 15.27 -32.89 -26.41
C LEU A 37 15.62 -32.06 -25.17
N LYS A 38 15.32 -30.76 -25.14
CA LYS A 38 15.46 -29.96 -23.92
C LYS A 38 14.39 -30.27 -22.88
N ASN A 39 13.28 -30.88 -23.29
CA ASN A 39 12.23 -31.32 -22.38
C ASN A 39 12.47 -32.78 -21.94
N PRO A 40 12.61 -33.05 -20.62
CA PRO A 40 12.86 -34.40 -20.09
C PRO A 40 11.83 -35.45 -20.51
N PHE A 41 10.58 -35.04 -20.76
CA PHE A 41 9.50 -35.91 -21.20
C PHE A 41 9.87 -36.66 -22.49
N TYR A 42 10.33 -35.93 -23.52
CA TYR A 42 10.65 -36.53 -24.81
C TYR A 42 11.90 -37.41 -24.73
N ILE A 43 12.92 -37.01 -23.96
CA ILE A 43 14.10 -37.86 -23.69
C ILE A 43 13.66 -39.20 -23.09
N ASN A 44 12.84 -39.16 -22.03
CA ASN A 44 12.37 -40.35 -21.35
C ASN A 44 11.55 -41.25 -22.30
N LEU A 45 10.73 -40.64 -23.16
CA LEU A 45 9.90 -41.36 -24.12
C LEU A 45 10.75 -42.06 -25.19
N VAL A 46 11.78 -41.40 -25.72
CA VAL A 46 12.75 -41.98 -26.66
C VAL A 46 13.49 -43.15 -26.04
N ILE A 47 14.02 -43.00 -24.82
CA ILE A 47 14.78 -44.04 -24.13
C ILE A 47 13.89 -45.25 -23.80
N THR A 48 12.72 -45.01 -23.22
CA THR A 48 11.82 -46.07 -22.73
C THR A 48 11.23 -46.91 -23.86
N ASN A 49 11.00 -46.31 -25.04
CA ASN A 49 10.42 -47.01 -26.18
C ASN A 49 11.45 -47.41 -27.25
N GLY A 50 12.74 -47.10 -27.06
CA GLY A 50 13.82 -47.50 -27.97
C GLY A 50 13.69 -46.86 -29.36
N ILE A 51 13.29 -45.59 -29.44
CA ILE A 51 13.04 -44.88 -30.69
C ILE A 51 14.37 -44.51 -31.35
N THR A 52 14.53 -44.80 -32.64
CA THR A 52 15.77 -44.52 -33.38
C THR A 52 15.57 -43.46 -34.47
N SER A 53 16.67 -42.89 -34.98
CA SER A 53 16.66 -41.92 -36.08
C SER A 53 16.06 -42.46 -37.39
N LEU A 54 15.95 -43.78 -37.53
CA LEU A 54 15.31 -44.47 -38.66
C LEU A 54 13.79 -44.47 -38.56
N ASP A 55 13.25 -44.30 -37.35
CA ASP A 55 11.81 -44.35 -37.09
C ASP A 55 11.12 -42.98 -37.26
N ILE A 56 11.89 -41.88 -37.26
CA ILE A 56 11.37 -40.50 -37.22
C ILE A 56 12.21 -39.53 -38.09
N SER A 57 11.57 -38.87 -39.07
CA SER A 57 12.23 -37.93 -40.00
C SER A 57 12.09 -36.44 -39.63
N ASP A 58 10.97 -36.05 -39.02
CA ASP A 58 10.69 -34.72 -38.48
C ASP A 58 9.75 -34.80 -37.25
N GLU A 59 9.41 -33.65 -36.65
CA GLU A 59 8.53 -33.59 -35.48
C GLU A 59 7.14 -34.20 -35.73
N ASN A 60 6.58 -34.07 -36.94
CA ASN A 60 5.29 -34.65 -37.28
C ASN A 60 5.35 -36.18 -37.35
N ALA A 61 6.39 -36.72 -37.99
CA ALA A 61 6.65 -38.17 -38.01
C ALA A 61 6.87 -38.71 -36.60
N PHE A 62 7.52 -37.94 -35.72
CA PHE A 62 7.69 -38.31 -34.32
C PHE A 62 6.38 -38.32 -33.54
N ARG A 63 5.51 -37.31 -33.70
CA ARG A 63 4.18 -37.29 -33.09
C ARG A 63 3.28 -38.40 -33.61
N GLU A 64 3.35 -38.71 -34.91
CA GLU A 64 2.64 -39.84 -35.51
C GLU A 64 3.12 -41.20 -34.95
N TYR A 65 4.43 -41.34 -34.71
CA TYR A 65 4.99 -42.50 -34.02
C TYR A 65 4.45 -42.61 -32.59
N ILE A 66 4.43 -41.51 -31.83
CA ILE A 66 3.89 -41.48 -30.46
C ILE A 66 2.42 -41.91 -30.45
N TRP A 67 1.60 -41.39 -31.37
CA TRP A 67 0.20 -41.79 -31.51
C TRP A 67 0.05 -43.30 -31.74
N LYS A 68 0.71 -43.84 -32.78
CA LYS A 68 0.54 -45.24 -33.20
C LYS A 68 1.14 -46.25 -32.21
N ASN A 69 2.37 -45.99 -31.74
CA ASN A 69 3.17 -46.98 -31.02
C ASN A 69 3.13 -46.80 -29.50
N VAL A 70 2.94 -45.58 -29.00
CA VAL A 70 2.92 -45.28 -27.56
C VAL A 70 1.49 -45.14 -27.05
N ILE A 71 0.70 -44.22 -27.59
CA ILE A 71 -0.67 -43.95 -27.10
C ILE A 71 -1.62 -45.10 -27.44
N CYS A 72 -1.67 -45.55 -28.70
CA CYS A 72 -2.50 -46.69 -29.13
C CYS A 72 -1.84 -48.07 -28.86
N LEU A 73 -0.69 -48.11 -28.16
CA LEU A 73 0.02 -49.34 -27.79
C LEU A 73 0.34 -50.31 -28.96
N GLY A 74 0.55 -49.82 -30.18
CA GLY A 74 0.68 -50.62 -31.43
C GLY A 74 1.24 -52.04 -31.26
N ASN A 75 2.55 -52.19 -31.07
CA ASN A 75 3.20 -53.51 -30.93
C ASN A 75 2.99 -54.18 -29.56
N LYS A 76 2.46 -53.46 -28.57
CA LYS A 76 2.25 -53.94 -27.20
C LYS A 76 0.82 -54.44 -26.95
N ALA A 77 -0.15 -54.04 -27.77
CA ALA A 77 -1.56 -54.40 -27.64
C ALA A 77 -1.78 -55.92 -27.63
N SER A 78 -1.04 -56.65 -28.48
CA SER A 78 -1.06 -58.11 -28.56
C SER A 78 -0.64 -58.80 -27.26
N LYS A 79 0.21 -58.18 -26.43
CA LYS A 79 0.61 -58.72 -25.11
C LYS A 79 -0.56 -58.77 -24.12
N TYR A 80 -1.57 -57.93 -24.32
CA TYR A 80 -2.73 -57.80 -23.47
C TYR A 80 -3.99 -58.45 -24.05
N ASN A 81 -3.90 -59.13 -25.20
CA ASN A 81 -5.05 -59.68 -25.96
C ASN A 81 -6.12 -58.61 -26.27
N VAL A 82 -5.71 -57.40 -26.65
CA VAL A 82 -6.59 -56.31 -27.08
C VAL A 82 -6.17 -55.84 -28.47
N ASP A 83 -7.14 -55.54 -29.33
CA ASP A 83 -6.86 -54.99 -30.66
C ASP A 83 -6.54 -53.49 -30.58
N THR A 84 -5.55 -53.06 -31.38
CA THR A 84 -5.13 -51.65 -31.47
C THR A 84 -6.29 -50.72 -31.83
N SER A 85 -7.25 -51.18 -32.64
CA SER A 85 -8.45 -50.42 -32.98
C SER A 85 -9.35 -50.12 -31.78
N ASP A 86 -9.48 -51.08 -30.86
CA ASP A 86 -10.28 -50.90 -29.64
C ASP A 86 -9.61 -49.93 -28.68
N ILE A 87 -8.27 -49.97 -28.61
CA ILE A 87 -7.47 -49.01 -27.84
C ILE A 87 -7.65 -47.61 -28.41
N CYS A 88 -7.48 -47.41 -29.72
CA CYS A 88 -7.64 -46.09 -30.33
C CYS A 88 -9.07 -45.55 -30.17
N ASN A 89 -10.10 -46.40 -30.29
CA ASN A 89 -11.49 -45.99 -30.06
C ASN A 89 -11.72 -45.55 -28.61
N ILE A 90 -11.19 -46.28 -27.63
CA ILE A 90 -11.31 -45.93 -26.21
C ILE A 90 -10.54 -44.64 -25.88
N VAL A 91 -9.31 -44.49 -26.39
CA VAL A 91 -8.51 -43.26 -26.20
C VAL A 91 -9.23 -42.05 -26.80
N ASN A 92 -9.69 -42.15 -28.05
CA ASN A 92 -10.47 -41.09 -28.69
C ASN A 92 -11.75 -40.78 -27.91
N ASN A 93 -12.45 -41.80 -27.41
CA ASN A 93 -13.64 -41.61 -26.59
C ASN A 93 -13.31 -40.87 -25.28
N ILE A 94 -12.20 -41.22 -24.61
CA ILE A 94 -11.75 -40.54 -23.38
C ILE A 94 -11.47 -39.06 -23.64
N VAL A 95 -10.79 -38.73 -24.75
CA VAL A 95 -10.41 -37.36 -25.08
C VAL A 95 -11.62 -36.54 -25.55
N PHE A 96 -12.35 -37.03 -26.56
CA PHE A 96 -13.38 -36.24 -27.22
C PHE A 96 -14.70 -36.15 -26.44
N GLU A 97 -15.10 -37.16 -25.66
CA GLU A 97 -16.28 -37.00 -24.79
C GLU A 97 -16.01 -36.01 -23.67
N ARG A 98 -14.77 -35.99 -23.18
CA ARG A 98 -14.35 -35.03 -22.17
C ARG A 98 -14.37 -33.61 -22.70
N ALA A 99 -13.87 -33.42 -23.93
CA ALA A 99 -13.94 -32.16 -24.67
C ALA A 99 -15.38 -31.68 -24.86
N LYS A 100 -16.25 -32.54 -25.41
CA LYS A 100 -17.66 -32.24 -25.69
C LYS A 100 -18.45 -31.81 -24.46
N LYS A 101 -18.19 -32.44 -23.33
CA LYS A 101 -18.89 -32.22 -22.06
C LYS A 101 -18.13 -31.30 -21.09
N PHE A 102 -16.97 -30.79 -21.48
CA PHE A 102 -16.09 -29.95 -20.67
C PHE A 102 -15.80 -30.54 -19.28
N LEU A 103 -15.42 -31.83 -19.24
CA LEU A 103 -15.23 -32.60 -18.00
C LEU A 103 -13.75 -32.65 -17.58
N LEU A 104 -13.49 -32.85 -16.29
CA LEU A 104 -12.12 -33.09 -15.76
C LEU A 104 -11.59 -34.50 -16.09
N GLY A 105 -12.48 -35.46 -16.33
CA GLY A 105 -12.16 -36.84 -16.67
C GLY A 105 -13.42 -37.67 -16.90
N MET A 106 -13.27 -38.83 -17.53
CA MET A 106 -14.36 -39.77 -17.78
C MET A 106 -14.56 -40.69 -16.57
N ARG A 107 -15.80 -40.98 -16.17
CA ARG A 107 -16.04 -41.95 -15.08
C ARG A 107 -15.48 -43.32 -15.46
N GLU A 108 -14.76 -43.97 -14.56
CA GLU A 108 -14.10 -45.26 -14.80
C GLU A 108 -15.08 -46.33 -15.32
N MET A 109 -16.30 -46.38 -14.76
CA MET A 109 -17.35 -47.30 -15.18
C MET A 109 -17.82 -47.11 -16.63
N ASN A 110 -17.57 -45.95 -17.24
CA ASN A 110 -17.93 -45.65 -18.63
C ASN A 110 -16.81 -46.08 -19.61
N VAL A 111 -15.68 -46.57 -19.11
CA VAL A 111 -14.54 -47.03 -19.92
C VAL A 111 -14.44 -48.55 -19.82
N GLN A 112 -14.28 -49.24 -20.96
CA GLN A 112 -14.19 -50.69 -20.97
C GLN A 112 -12.97 -51.19 -20.19
N SER A 113 -13.20 -51.99 -19.14
CA SER A 113 -12.15 -52.43 -18.21
C SER A 113 -11.05 -53.29 -18.86
N SER A 114 -11.38 -54.01 -19.93
CA SER A 114 -10.44 -54.82 -20.71
C SER A 114 -9.36 -53.98 -21.40
N VAL A 115 -9.71 -52.75 -21.81
CA VAL A 115 -8.82 -51.81 -22.50
C VAL A 115 -8.18 -50.82 -21.51
N LEU A 116 -8.90 -50.46 -20.44
CA LEU A 116 -8.40 -49.54 -19.42
C LEU A 116 -7.18 -50.10 -18.66
N ARG A 117 -7.20 -51.38 -18.28
CA ARG A 117 -6.10 -52.00 -17.54
C ARG A 117 -4.75 -51.92 -18.28
N PRO A 118 -4.66 -52.27 -19.58
CA PRO A 118 -3.46 -52.05 -20.38
C PRO A 118 -2.98 -50.59 -20.42
N LEU A 119 -3.90 -49.64 -20.63
CA LEU A 119 -3.56 -48.21 -20.70
C LEU A 119 -3.00 -47.67 -19.38
N VAL A 120 -3.52 -48.13 -18.24
CA VAL A 120 -2.99 -47.79 -16.90
C VAL A 120 -1.61 -48.43 -16.69
N SER A 121 -1.46 -49.71 -17.06
CA SER A 121 -0.20 -50.47 -16.88
C SER A 121 0.96 -49.87 -17.68
N GLU A 122 0.70 -49.37 -18.88
CA GLU A 122 1.70 -48.73 -19.74
C GLU A 122 1.85 -47.23 -19.46
N GLY A 123 1.11 -46.68 -18.48
CA GLY A 123 1.21 -45.29 -18.07
C GLY A 123 0.67 -44.28 -19.08
N ILE A 124 -0.29 -44.67 -19.92
CA ILE A 124 -0.94 -43.78 -20.91
C ILE A 124 -2.08 -42.97 -20.27
N VAL A 125 -2.82 -43.58 -19.35
CA VAL A 125 -3.92 -42.94 -18.63
C VAL A 125 -3.69 -42.95 -17.12
N THR A 126 -4.30 -42.00 -16.44
CA THR A 126 -4.33 -41.92 -14.98
C THR A 126 -5.75 -42.08 -14.49
N VAL A 127 -5.91 -42.73 -13.34
CA VAL A 127 -7.19 -42.92 -12.65
C VAL A 127 -7.10 -42.27 -11.28
N SER A 128 -7.87 -41.22 -11.06
CA SER A 128 -7.92 -40.45 -9.81
C SER A 128 -9.36 -40.21 -9.41
N ASN A 129 -9.74 -40.54 -8.17
CA ASN A 129 -11.10 -40.35 -7.65
C ASN A 129 -12.21 -40.95 -8.54
N GLY A 130 -11.94 -42.07 -9.23
CA GLY A 130 -12.88 -42.73 -10.16
C GLY A 130 -13.05 -42.03 -11.51
N LEU A 131 -12.18 -41.08 -11.84
CA LEU A 131 -12.09 -40.42 -13.15
C LEU A 131 -10.84 -40.86 -13.91
N VAL A 132 -10.99 -41.05 -15.22
CA VAL A 132 -9.98 -41.50 -16.18
C VAL A 132 -9.66 -40.35 -17.14
N ARG A 133 -8.37 -40.05 -17.31
CA ARG A 133 -7.87 -39.10 -18.33
C ARG A 133 -6.50 -39.55 -18.85
N LEU A 134 -6.05 -38.98 -19.97
CA LEU A 134 -4.67 -39.21 -20.42
C LEU A 134 -3.68 -38.66 -19.38
N LYS A 135 -2.52 -39.30 -19.27
CA LYS A 135 -1.52 -38.98 -18.24
C LYS A 135 -0.85 -37.62 -18.48
N TYR A 136 -0.67 -37.23 -19.73
CA TYR A 136 0.02 -36.01 -20.13
C TYR A 136 -0.81 -35.23 -21.15
N ASP A 137 -0.86 -33.91 -21.04
CA ASP A 137 -1.63 -33.04 -21.93
C ASP A 137 -1.14 -33.14 -23.39
N VAL A 138 0.17 -33.34 -23.59
CA VAL A 138 0.78 -33.59 -24.91
C VAL A 138 0.16 -34.80 -25.61
N PHE A 139 -0.27 -35.83 -24.88
CA PHE A 139 -0.94 -36.98 -25.51
C PHE A 139 -2.29 -36.59 -26.07
N GLU A 140 -3.01 -35.68 -25.43
CA GLU A 140 -4.29 -35.19 -25.92
C GLU A 140 -4.11 -34.27 -27.12
N ASP A 141 -3.11 -33.39 -27.08
CA ASP A 141 -2.77 -32.54 -28.23
C ASP A 141 -2.50 -33.40 -29.47
N ILE A 142 -1.75 -34.49 -29.32
CA ILE A 142 -1.51 -35.45 -30.40
C ILE A 142 -2.81 -36.11 -30.87
N CYS A 143 -3.74 -36.47 -29.97
CA CYS A 143 -5.05 -37.02 -30.36
C CYS A 143 -5.86 -36.03 -31.20
N PHE A 144 -5.92 -34.75 -30.78
CA PHE A 144 -6.62 -33.69 -31.50
C PHE A 144 -5.96 -33.40 -32.85
N GLU A 145 -4.64 -33.36 -32.90
CA GLU A 145 -3.88 -33.13 -34.14
C GLU A 145 -4.20 -34.20 -35.20
N GLN A 146 -4.23 -35.48 -34.82
CA GLN A 146 -4.60 -36.57 -35.73
C GLN A 146 -6.06 -36.47 -36.22
N TYR A 147 -6.97 -36.03 -35.35
CA TYR A 147 -8.36 -35.82 -35.72
C TYR A 147 -8.53 -34.65 -36.69
N PHE A 148 -7.87 -33.52 -36.43
CA PHE A 148 -7.92 -32.35 -37.31
C PHE A 148 -7.26 -32.60 -38.66
N ASP A 149 -6.12 -33.29 -38.70
CA ASP A 149 -5.47 -33.67 -39.96
C ASP A 149 -6.42 -34.51 -40.83
N LYS A 150 -7.06 -35.52 -40.23
CA LYS A 150 -8.05 -36.35 -40.91
C LYS A 150 -9.26 -35.54 -41.41
N ALA A 151 -9.84 -34.71 -40.54
CA ALA A 151 -11.01 -33.90 -40.89
C ALA A 151 -10.69 -32.89 -42.00
N PHE A 152 -9.49 -32.31 -41.99
CA PHE A 152 -9.03 -31.37 -43.01
C PHE A 152 -8.81 -32.05 -44.37
N ASP A 153 -8.25 -33.25 -44.39
CA ASP A 153 -8.09 -34.03 -45.62
C ASP A 153 -9.45 -34.47 -46.20
N GLU A 154 -10.37 -34.91 -45.33
CA GLU A 154 -11.71 -35.37 -45.72
C GLU A 154 -12.59 -34.23 -46.27
N CYS A 155 -12.38 -32.98 -45.83
CA CYS A 155 -13.13 -31.82 -46.31
C CYS A 155 -12.82 -31.46 -47.78
N ARG A 156 -11.72 -32.00 -48.35
CA ARG A 156 -11.28 -31.79 -49.74
C ARG A 156 -11.24 -30.31 -50.15
N GLY A 157 -10.95 -29.43 -49.19
CA GLY A 157 -10.87 -27.99 -49.40
C GLY A 157 -12.18 -27.21 -49.25
N ASN A 158 -13.28 -27.82 -48.79
CA ASN A 158 -14.43 -27.07 -48.28
C ASN A 158 -14.23 -26.78 -46.79
N LEU A 159 -13.89 -25.54 -46.45
CA LEU A 159 -13.57 -25.16 -45.08
C LEU A 159 -14.79 -25.14 -44.15
N GLU A 160 -15.99 -24.88 -44.67
CA GLU A 160 -17.21 -24.89 -43.83
C GLU A 160 -17.48 -26.28 -43.25
N LEU A 161 -17.36 -27.32 -44.09
CA LEU A 161 -17.50 -28.72 -43.63
C LEU A 161 -16.47 -29.10 -42.57
N PHE A 162 -15.26 -28.54 -42.67
CA PHE A 162 -14.21 -28.76 -41.67
C PHE A 162 -14.55 -28.07 -40.34
N TYR A 163 -14.98 -26.81 -40.38
CA TYR A 163 -15.33 -26.06 -39.18
C TYR A 163 -16.57 -26.64 -38.48
N ASP A 164 -17.58 -27.08 -39.23
CA ASP A 164 -18.76 -27.75 -38.67
C ASP A 164 -18.40 -29.04 -37.92
N GLU A 165 -17.51 -29.85 -38.52
CA GLU A 165 -17.04 -31.12 -37.92
C GLU A 165 -16.32 -30.88 -36.60
N ILE A 166 -15.34 -29.96 -36.57
CA ILE A 166 -14.55 -29.73 -35.36
C ILE A 166 -15.34 -28.96 -34.29
N SER A 167 -16.28 -28.07 -34.67
CA SER A 167 -17.14 -27.34 -33.73
C SER A 167 -17.99 -28.29 -32.87
N SER A 168 -18.28 -29.49 -33.36
CA SER A 168 -19.02 -30.52 -32.63
C SER A 168 -18.30 -31.05 -31.38
N LEU A 169 -17.00 -30.73 -31.20
CA LEU A 169 -16.18 -31.13 -30.05
C LEU A 169 -16.33 -30.22 -28.83
N GLY A 170 -17.13 -29.14 -28.92
CA GLY A 170 -17.38 -28.22 -27.81
C GLY A 170 -16.33 -27.12 -27.67
N ARG A 171 -16.43 -26.31 -26.61
CA ARG A 171 -15.74 -25.01 -26.46
C ARG A 171 -14.21 -25.11 -26.41
N CYS A 172 -13.66 -26.21 -25.89
CA CYS A 172 -12.20 -26.41 -25.81
C CYS A 172 -11.53 -26.56 -27.19
N VAL A 173 -12.31 -26.81 -28.25
CA VAL A 173 -11.79 -27.00 -29.61
C VAL A 173 -10.98 -25.80 -30.10
N TYR A 174 -11.37 -24.57 -29.73
CA TYR A 174 -10.69 -23.36 -30.20
C TYR A 174 -9.22 -23.35 -29.80
N ARG A 175 -8.93 -23.67 -28.54
CA ARG A 175 -7.56 -23.73 -28.04
C ARG A 175 -6.77 -24.89 -28.64
N ARG A 176 -7.38 -26.07 -28.81
CA ARG A 176 -6.75 -27.21 -29.49
C ARG A 176 -6.44 -26.90 -30.95
N TYR A 177 -7.32 -26.15 -31.62
CA TYR A 177 -7.11 -25.67 -32.99
C TYR A 177 -5.94 -24.69 -33.09
N GLN A 178 -5.81 -23.73 -32.15
CA GLN A 178 -4.66 -22.83 -32.10
C GLN A 178 -3.34 -23.61 -31.99
N ILE A 179 -3.29 -24.63 -31.12
CA ILE A 179 -2.10 -25.50 -30.93
C ILE A 179 -1.78 -26.24 -32.24
N TRP A 180 -2.80 -26.77 -32.92
CA TRP A 180 -2.63 -27.42 -34.23
C TRP A 180 -2.03 -26.46 -35.26
N ILE A 181 -2.57 -25.25 -35.41
CA ILE A 181 -2.02 -24.23 -36.32
C ILE A 181 -0.56 -23.89 -35.98
N ALA A 182 -0.25 -23.71 -34.69
CA ALA A 182 1.10 -23.38 -34.23
C ALA A 182 2.13 -24.45 -34.62
N ASN A 183 1.75 -25.73 -34.56
CA ASN A 183 2.59 -26.87 -34.93
C ASN A 183 2.74 -27.02 -36.46
N LYS A 184 1.68 -26.74 -37.24
CA LYS A 184 1.72 -26.89 -38.72
C LYS A 184 2.55 -25.82 -39.45
N LEU A 185 2.96 -24.74 -38.79
CA LEU A 185 3.82 -23.69 -39.35
C LEU A 185 5.24 -24.15 -39.73
N PHE A 186 5.70 -25.29 -39.24
CA PHE A 186 7.06 -25.79 -39.44
C PHE A 186 7.40 -26.20 -40.89
N ILE A 187 6.43 -26.66 -41.69
CA ILE A 187 6.68 -27.25 -43.03
C ILE A 187 6.33 -26.27 -44.17
N LYS A 188 7.32 -25.92 -45.01
CA LYS A 188 7.19 -24.95 -46.12
C LYS A 188 6.12 -25.32 -47.18
N ASN A 189 5.96 -26.61 -47.49
CA ASN A 189 4.93 -27.10 -48.42
C ASN A 189 3.51 -26.95 -47.85
N ASN A 190 3.35 -27.01 -46.52
CA ASN A 190 2.07 -26.80 -45.87
C ASN A 190 1.78 -25.29 -45.81
N ARG A 191 2.74 -24.45 -45.40
CA ARG A 191 2.57 -22.98 -45.31
C ARG A 191 1.92 -22.34 -46.55
N SER A 192 2.40 -22.69 -47.74
CA SER A 192 1.99 -22.09 -49.03
C SER A 192 0.63 -22.51 -49.56
N LYS A 193 0.08 -23.66 -49.14
CA LYS A 193 -1.23 -24.15 -49.60
C LYS A 193 -2.30 -24.14 -48.50
N PHE A 194 -1.89 -24.31 -47.26
CA PHE A 194 -2.75 -24.52 -46.10
C PHE A 194 -3.02 -23.20 -45.36
N ILE A 195 -1.99 -22.46 -44.96
CA ILE A 195 -2.15 -21.24 -44.16
C ILE A 195 -2.71 -20.09 -45.01
N TYR A 196 -2.26 -19.95 -46.27
CA TYR A 196 -2.82 -18.97 -47.20
C TYR A 196 -4.34 -19.14 -47.34
N LYS A 197 -4.82 -20.39 -47.44
CA LYS A 197 -6.24 -20.69 -47.56
C LYS A 197 -7.01 -20.45 -46.26
N LEU A 198 -6.41 -20.65 -45.10
CA LEU A 198 -7.08 -20.45 -43.80
C LEU A 198 -7.12 -18.98 -43.35
N LEU A 199 -6.34 -18.09 -43.94
CA LEU A 199 -6.32 -16.66 -43.58
C LEU A 199 -6.99 -15.76 -44.60
N PHE A 200 -6.77 -16.00 -45.90
CA PHE A 200 -7.19 -15.09 -46.98
C PHE A 200 -8.45 -15.56 -47.72
N SER A 201 -9.08 -16.68 -47.30
CA SER A 201 -10.36 -17.10 -47.86
C SER A 201 -11.51 -16.38 -47.19
N ASP A 202 -12.63 -16.19 -47.88
CA ASP A 202 -13.87 -15.71 -47.25
C ASP A 202 -14.37 -16.75 -46.24
N HIS A 203 -14.42 -16.38 -44.95
CA HIS A 203 -14.95 -17.21 -43.87
C HIS A 203 -16.41 -16.82 -43.57
N SER A 204 -17.27 -17.80 -43.30
CA SER A 204 -18.64 -17.54 -42.82
C SER A 204 -18.70 -17.20 -41.32
N ASP A 205 -17.68 -17.58 -40.54
CA ASP A 205 -17.49 -17.22 -39.12
C ASP A 205 -16.08 -16.66 -38.87
N ASP A 206 -16.01 -15.35 -38.59
CA ASP A 206 -14.77 -14.61 -38.32
C ASP A 206 -14.01 -15.13 -37.09
N ARG A 207 -14.69 -15.87 -36.19
CA ARG A 207 -14.07 -16.44 -34.98
C ARG A 207 -12.93 -17.40 -35.34
N TRP A 208 -13.08 -18.22 -36.38
CA TRP A 208 -12.06 -19.19 -36.80
C TRP A 208 -10.84 -18.54 -37.44
N ARG A 209 -11.02 -17.43 -38.16
CA ARG A 209 -9.89 -16.61 -38.66
C ARG A 209 -9.04 -16.11 -37.49
N LYS A 210 -9.69 -15.53 -36.48
CA LYS A 210 -9.02 -15.06 -35.26
C LYS A 210 -8.26 -16.17 -34.53
N GLN A 211 -8.82 -17.37 -34.41
CA GLN A 211 -8.11 -18.52 -33.83
C GLN A 211 -6.87 -18.95 -34.65
N THR A 212 -6.94 -18.82 -35.97
CA THR A 212 -5.81 -19.08 -36.88
C THR A 212 -4.68 -18.09 -36.63
N GLU A 213 -5.00 -16.80 -36.55
CA GLU A 213 -4.04 -15.73 -36.26
C GLU A 213 -3.38 -15.93 -34.88
N ILE A 214 -4.17 -16.27 -33.85
CA ILE A 214 -3.66 -16.58 -32.50
C ILE A 214 -2.67 -17.77 -32.56
N GLY A 215 -3.03 -18.84 -33.27
CA GLY A 215 -2.16 -20.00 -33.46
C GLY A 215 -0.84 -19.64 -34.16
N ILE A 216 -0.89 -18.73 -35.13
CA ILE A 216 0.31 -18.28 -35.84
C ILE A 216 1.24 -17.50 -34.92
N VAL A 217 0.73 -16.52 -34.18
CA VAL A 217 1.59 -15.66 -33.34
C VAL A 217 2.23 -16.42 -32.18
N LYS A 218 1.56 -17.46 -31.67
CA LYS A 218 2.08 -18.33 -30.58
C LYS A 218 3.17 -19.30 -31.06
N SER A 219 3.34 -19.49 -32.37
CA SER A 219 4.33 -20.42 -32.90
C SER A 219 5.76 -19.90 -32.78
N LYS A 220 6.69 -20.81 -32.45
CA LYS A 220 8.15 -20.53 -32.47
C LYS A 220 8.70 -20.37 -33.90
N TYR A 221 7.93 -20.77 -34.92
CA TYR A 221 8.33 -20.79 -36.34
C TYR A 221 7.69 -19.68 -37.19
N CYS A 222 7.01 -18.71 -36.57
CA CYS A 222 6.26 -17.66 -37.29
C CYS A 222 7.13 -16.61 -38.02
N ASN A 223 8.45 -16.55 -37.75
CA ASN A 223 9.34 -15.55 -38.37
C ASN A 223 9.39 -15.67 -39.90
N ASP A 224 9.50 -16.91 -40.41
CA ASP A 224 9.50 -17.15 -41.85
C ASP A 224 8.14 -16.78 -42.49
N PHE A 225 7.05 -16.96 -41.76
CA PHE A 225 5.71 -16.60 -42.23
C PHE A 225 5.57 -15.09 -42.45
N PHE A 226 5.94 -14.26 -41.46
CA PHE A 226 5.85 -12.80 -41.61
C PHE A 226 6.75 -12.26 -42.74
N LYS A 227 7.90 -12.90 -42.99
CA LYS A 227 8.79 -12.55 -44.10
C LYS A 227 8.25 -12.93 -45.46
N GLU A 228 7.62 -14.11 -45.56
CA GLU A 228 7.11 -14.64 -46.84
C GLU A 228 5.84 -13.93 -47.32
N TYR A 229 4.93 -13.54 -46.41
CA TYR A 229 3.59 -13.01 -46.75
C TYR A 229 3.40 -11.51 -46.45
N LEU A 230 4.49 -10.75 -46.27
CA LEU A 230 4.43 -9.33 -45.90
C LEU A 230 3.58 -8.49 -46.87
N SER A 231 3.81 -8.65 -48.18
CA SER A 231 3.10 -7.90 -49.21
C SER A 231 1.60 -8.19 -49.17
N GLU A 232 1.23 -9.45 -49.02
CA GLU A 232 -0.15 -9.92 -48.97
C GLU A 232 -0.86 -9.47 -47.69
N LEU A 233 -0.18 -9.49 -46.54
CA LEU A 233 -0.72 -8.97 -45.27
C LEU A 233 -1.00 -7.47 -45.35
N ARG A 234 -0.16 -6.71 -46.07
CA ARG A 234 -0.35 -5.28 -46.32
C ARG A 234 -1.49 -5.01 -47.30
N GLU A 235 -1.53 -5.71 -48.43
CA GLU A 235 -2.57 -5.55 -49.46
C GLU A 235 -3.97 -5.87 -48.92
N ASN A 236 -4.08 -6.85 -48.02
CA ASN A 236 -5.35 -7.23 -47.39
C ASN A 236 -5.65 -6.48 -46.07
N CYS A 237 -4.82 -5.51 -45.66
CA CYS A 237 -5.02 -4.68 -44.45
C CYS A 237 -5.10 -5.46 -43.11
N ILE A 238 -4.49 -6.65 -43.00
CA ILE A 238 -4.58 -7.54 -41.81
C ILE A 238 -3.44 -7.27 -40.79
N LEU A 239 -2.44 -6.45 -41.15
CA LEU A 239 -1.28 -6.16 -40.29
C LEU A 239 -1.66 -5.63 -38.89
N GLN A 240 -2.69 -4.77 -38.81
CA GLN A 240 -3.17 -4.24 -37.53
C GLN A 240 -3.80 -5.34 -36.66
N GLU A 241 -4.56 -6.27 -37.25
CA GLU A 241 -5.18 -7.39 -36.53
C GLU A 241 -4.11 -8.30 -35.90
N PHE A 242 -3.06 -8.63 -36.65
CA PHE A 242 -1.91 -9.38 -36.10
C PHE A 242 -1.22 -8.65 -34.97
N LEU A 243 -1.03 -7.34 -35.07
CA LEU A 243 -0.40 -6.54 -34.01
C LEU A 243 -1.25 -6.55 -32.73
N ASP A 244 -2.57 -6.38 -32.86
CA ASP A 244 -3.50 -6.41 -31.72
C ASP A 244 -3.55 -7.82 -31.09
N ILE A 245 -3.48 -8.88 -31.90
CA ILE A 245 -3.41 -10.27 -31.42
C ILE A 245 -2.08 -10.57 -30.72
N ILE A 246 -0.95 -10.09 -31.23
CA ILE A 246 0.35 -10.20 -30.54
C ILE A 246 0.28 -9.57 -29.15
N ASN A 247 -0.31 -8.37 -29.07
CA ASN A 247 -0.44 -7.62 -27.83
C ASN A 247 -1.47 -8.20 -26.84
N LEU A 248 -2.26 -9.21 -27.21
CA LEU A 248 -3.26 -9.82 -26.33
C LEU A 248 -2.99 -11.29 -26.04
N TYR A 249 -2.66 -12.08 -27.07
CA TYR A 249 -2.61 -13.54 -26.97
C TYR A 249 -1.19 -14.10 -27.02
N ALA A 250 -0.18 -13.36 -27.49
CA ALA A 250 1.19 -13.89 -27.63
C ALA A 250 1.96 -13.88 -26.29
N PHE A 251 1.38 -14.52 -25.29
CA PHE A 251 1.96 -14.74 -23.97
C PHE A 251 1.71 -16.17 -23.48
N GLU A 252 2.60 -16.64 -22.60
CA GLU A 252 2.43 -17.80 -21.73
C GLU A 252 2.25 -17.34 -20.27
N VAL A 253 1.57 -18.16 -19.48
CA VAL A 253 1.31 -17.88 -18.06
C VAL A 253 2.43 -18.41 -17.20
N ARG A 254 2.90 -17.58 -16.26
CA ARG A 254 3.65 -18.01 -15.09
C ARG A 254 2.94 -17.54 -13.82
N LEU A 255 2.49 -18.50 -13.01
CA LEU A 255 1.90 -18.21 -11.70
C LEU A 255 3.02 -17.90 -10.70
N ILE A 256 3.02 -16.70 -10.16
CA ILE A 256 3.97 -16.28 -9.12
C ILE A 256 3.26 -16.36 -7.77
N ASN A 257 3.92 -16.98 -6.78
CA ASN A 257 3.43 -17.04 -5.40
C ASN A 257 4.37 -16.26 -4.48
N ASN A 258 3.92 -15.10 -4.00
CA ASN A 258 4.71 -14.23 -3.12
C ASN A 258 4.42 -14.48 -1.62
N GLY A 259 3.92 -15.67 -1.27
CA GLY A 259 3.69 -16.10 0.11
C GLY A 259 2.38 -15.61 0.75
N LYS A 260 1.74 -14.57 0.20
CA LYS A 260 0.41 -14.07 0.62
C LYS A 260 -0.62 -13.99 -0.53
N GLU A 261 -0.18 -13.76 -1.76
CA GLU A 261 -1.04 -13.61 -2.94
C GLU A 261 -0.44 -14.31 -4.17
N HIS A 262 -1.32 -14.72 -5.09
CA HIS A 262 -0.95 -15.19 -6.42
C HIS A 262 -0.96 -14.01 -7.39
N ASP A 263 0.03 -13.94 -8.27
CA ASP A 263 0.04 -13.02 -9.39
C ASP A 263 0.28 -13.80 -10.69
N LEU A 264 -0.16 -13.23 -11.81
CA LEU A 264 -0.01 -13.78 -13.14
C LEU A 264 1.05 -12.98 -13.89
N ALA A 265 2.26 -13.54 -14.00
CA ALA A 265 3.25 -13.02 -14.90
C ALA A 265 2.99 -13.54 -16.31
N LEU A 266 2.94 -12.61 -17.26
CA LEU A 266 2.82 -12.91 -18.69
C LEU A 266 4.19 -12.86 -19.33
N ASN A 267 4.69 -14.01 -19.78
CA ASN A 267 5.92 -14.07 -20.55
C ASN A 267 5.57 -14.10 -22.04
N PRO A 268 6.21 -13.27 -22.89
CA PRO A 268 6.16 -13.43 -24.34
C PRO A 268 6.37 -14.86 -24.83
N ILE A 269 5.46 -15.38 -25.65
CA ILE A 269 5.61 -16.67 -26.34
C ILE A 269 5.78 -16.46 -27.86
N GLY A 270 6.47 -17.41 -28.50
CA GLY A 270 6.69 -17.42 -29.95
C GLY A 270 7.75 -16.40 -30.39
N LYS A 271 7.87 -16.20 -31.71
CA LYS A 271 8.80 -15.20 -32.31
C LYS A 271 8.07 -14.03 -32.98
N ALA A 272 6.76 -13.94 -32.80
CA ALA A 272 5.92 -13.00 -33.55
C ALA A 272 6.23 -11.54 -33.17
N ARG A 273 6.38 -11.25 -31.88
CA ARG A 273 6.69 -9.91 -31.36
C ARG A 273 8.00 -9.36 -31.92
N GLU A 274 9.09 -10.14 -31.81
CA GLU A 274 10.40 -9.78 -32.38
C GLU A 274 10.33 -9.59 -33.91
N SER A 275 9.65 -10.50 -34.61
CA SER A 275 9.50 -10.43 -36.07
C SER A 275 8.70 -9.21 -36.50
N MET A 276 7.63 -8.88 -35.76
CA MET A 276 6.77 -7.74 -36.03
C MET A 276 7.50 -6.41 -35.74
N ILE A 277 8.27 -6.32 -34.65
CA ILE A 277 9.12 -5.13 -34.36
C ILE A 277 10.08 -4.88 -35.52
N GLN A 278 10.80 -5.91 -35.99
CA GLN A 278 11.73 -5.77 -37.10
C GLN A 278 11.04 -5.31 -38.39
N LEU A 279 9.85 -5.86 -38.66
CA LEU A 279 9.05 -5.55 -39.84
C LEU A 279 8.52 -4.12 -39.81
N VAL A 280 7.89 -3.70 -38.72
CA VAL A 280 7.36 -2.34 -38.52
C VAL A 280 8.49 -1.30 -38.68
N PHE A 281 9.67 -1.60 -38.16
CA PHE A 281 10.83 -0.72 -38.27
C PHE A 281 11.42 -0.68 -39.69
N ALA A 282 11.70 -1.84 -40.30
CA ALA A 282 12.33 -1.93 -41.62
C ALA A 282 11.50 -1.26 -42.71
N GLU A 283 10.18 -1.42 -42.66
CA GLU A 283 9.23 -0.85 -43.62
C GLU A 283 8.70 0.55 -43.21
N LYS A 284 9.18 1.10 -42.09
CA LYS A 284 8.77 2.42 -41.55
C LYS A 284 7.26 2.60 -41.35
N LEU A 285 6.56 1.51 -41.03
CA LEU A 285 5.08 1.50 -40.87
C LEU A 285 4.61 2.41 -39.73
N PHE A 286 5.48 2.64 -38.73
CA PHE A 286 5.23 3.52 -37.59
C PHE A 286 5.25 5.02 -37.95
N ILE A 287 5.85 5.39 -39.09
CA ILE A 287 5.90 6.76 -39.62
C ILE A 287 4.71 7.01 -40.54
N ASP A 288 4.39 6.03 -41.39
CA ASP A 288 3.34 6.15 -42.43
C ASP A 288 1.91 6.00 -41.86
N ASN A 289 1.76 5.87 -40.53
CA ASN A 289 0.50 5.60 -39.82
C ASN A 289 -0.26 4.37 -40.37
N ALA A 290 0.46 3.40 -40.94
CA ALA A 290 -0.12 2.16 -41.46
C ALA A 290 -0.58 1.22 -40.32
N VAL A 291 -0.07 1.44 -39.11
CA VAL A 291 -0.46 0.76 -37.86
C VAL A 291 -0.70 1.81 -36.78
N LYS A 292 -1.56 1.49 -35.81
CA LYS A 292 -1.86 2.38 -34.67
C LYS A 292 -0.62 2.54 -33.77
N SER A 293 -0.29 3.78 -33.41
CA SER A 293 0.83 4.11 -32.52
C SER A 293 0.74 3.36 -31.19
N ASP A 294 -0.44 3.35 -30.57
CA ASP A 294 -0.64 2.75 -29.25
C ASP A 294 -0.36 1.24 -29.26
N SER A 295 -0.74 0.55 -30.34
CA SER A 295 -0.45 -0.88 -30.52
C SER A 295 1.06 -1.13 -30.70
N VAL A 296 1.80 -0.24 -31.39
CA VAL A 296 3.27 -0.35 -31.54
C VAL A 296 3.98 -0.10 -30.21
N VAL A 297 3.56 0.93 -29.47
CA VAL A 297 4.10 1.29 -28.15
C VAL A 297 3.91 0.15 -27.16
N LYS A 298 2.71 -0.44 -27.12
CA LYS A 298 2.41 -1.61 -26.27
C LYS A 298 3.35 -2.78 -26.58
N MET A 299 3.48 -3.14 -27.86
CA MET A 299 4.38 -4.20 -28.33
C MET A 299 5.83 -3.96 -27.90
N CYS A 300 6.32 -2.72 -28.03
CA CYS A 300 7.65 -2.30 -27.63
C CYS A 300 7.85 -2.37 -26.10
N SER A 301 6.85 -1.93 -25.33
CA SER A 301 6.84 -2.02 -23.87
C SER A 301 6.95 -3.47 -23.40
N ASP A 302 6.15 -4.37 -23.96
CA ASP A 302 6.15 -5.78 -23.54
C ASP A 302 7.45 -6.48 -23.91
N TYR A 303 8.04 -6.15 -25.07
CA TYR A 303 9.39 -6.59 -25.42
C TYR A 303 10.42 -6.09 -24.39
N ALA A 304 10.40 -4.80 -24.04
CA ALA A 304 11.34 -4.23 -23.09
C ALA A 304 11.21 -4.83 -21.68
N LYS A 305 9.99 -5.07 -21.20
CA LYS A 305 9.72 -5.77 -19.93
C LYS A 305 10.32 -7.18 -19.93
N ASN A 306 10.19 -7.91 -21.04
CA ASN A 306 10.72 -9.28 -21.16
C ASN A 306 12.26 -9.34 -21.12
N ILE A 307 12.94 -8.36 -21.69
CA ILE A 307 14.41 -8.28 -21.60
C ILE A 307 14.86 -8.12 -20.14
N ILE A 308 14.11 -7.35 -19.34
CA ILE A 308 14.40 -7.17 -17.91
C ILE A 308 14.23 -8.48 -17.15
N THR A 309 13.11 -9.19 -17.36
CA THR A 309 12.81 -10.43 -16.63
C THR A 309 13.78 -11.56 -16.98
N THR A 310 14.19 -11.65 -18.25
CA THR A 310 15.10 -12.70 -18.74
C THR A 310 16.58 -12.40 -18.51
N ARG A 311 16.93 -11.20 -18.03
CA ARG A 311 18.30 -10.71 -17.80
C ARG A 311 19.22 -10.85 -19.04
N VAL A 312 18.65 -10.85 -20.23
CA VAL A 312 19.40 -10.89 -21.49
C VAL A 312 20.02 -9.53 -21.74
N ASP A 313 21.23 -9.50 -22.31
CA ASP A 313 21.86 -8.24 -22.71
C ASP A 313 20.95 -7.47 -23.67
N SER A 314 20.58 -6.25 -23.26
CA SER A 314 19.65 -5.39 -24.00
C SER A 314 20.21 -4.89 -25.34
N SER A 315 21.51 -5.05 -25.60
CA SER A 315 22.19 -4.59 -26.81
C SER A 315 22.03 -5.57 -27.97
N ASN A 316 20.87 -5.54 -28.62
CA ASN A 316 20.62 -6.28 -29.85
C ASN A 316 19.89 -5.40 -30.89
N SER A 317 19.88 -5.83 -32.16
CA SER A 317 19.30 -5.04 -33.26
C SER A 317 17.80 -4.77 -33.12
N ILE A 318 17.08 -5.60 -32.36
CA ILE A 318 15.65 -5.42 -32.09
C ILE A 318 15.44 -4.32 -31.05
N SER A 319 16.22 -4.32 -29.97
CA SER A 319 16.21 -3.25 -28.97
C SER A 319 16.55 -1.90 -29.57
N ASP A 320 17.50 -1.85 -30.50
CA ASP A 320 17.82 -0.62 -31.24
C ASP A 320 16.62 -0.14 -32.08
N ALA A 321 15.93 -1.05 -32.77
CA ALA A 321 14.71 -0.71 -33.52
C ALA A 321 13.61 -0.18 -32.60
N VAL A 322 13.40 -0.80 -31.43
CA VAL A 322 12.45 -0.34 -30.41
C VAL A 322 12.78 1.07 -29.96
N CYS A 323 14.04 1.32 -29.57
CA CYS A 323 14.49 2.63 -29.12
C CYS A 323 14.26 3.69 -30.19
N ARG A 324 14.65 3.42 -31.45
CA ARG A 324 14.45 4.37 -32.57
C ARG A 324 12.99 4.70 -32.84
N MET A 325 12.08 3.75 -32.68
CA MET A 325 10.64 4.03 -32.79
C MET A 325 10.15 4.93 -31.65
N GLN A 326 10.58 4.68 -30.42
CA GLN A 326 10.21 5.54 -29.28
C GLN A 326 10.81 6.95 -29.41
N GLU A 327 12.06 7.06 -29.86
CA GLU A 327 12.72 8.34 -30.15
C GLU A 327 11.93 9.17 -31.17
N TYR A 328 11.39 8.52 -32.22
CA TYR A 328 10.55 9.18 -33.21
C TYR A 328 9.24 9.70 -32.60
N TYR A 329 8.51 8.87 -31.85
CA TYR A 329 7.27 9.32 -31.20
C TYR A 329 7.52 10.44 -30.20
N LEU A 330 8.63 10.38 -29.45
CA LEU A 330 9.05 11.47 -28.57
C LEU A 330 9.38 12.76 -29.33
N SER A 331 9.99 12.66 -30.52
CA SER A 331 10.23 13.85 -31.36
C SER A 331 8.92 14.49 -31.85
N VAL A 332 7.93 13.67 -32.23
CA VAL A 332 6.61 14.15 -32.67
C VAL A 332 5.87 14.86 -31.53
N GLU A 333 5.88 14.28 -30.32
CA GLU A 333 5.29 14.92 -29.13
C GLU A 333 6.03 16.20 -28.72
N SER A 334 7.35 16.24 -28.90
CA SER A 334 8.16 17.42 -28.55
C SER A 334 7.93 18.61 -29.50
N ASP A 335 7.48 18.34 -30.72
CA ASP A 335 7.17 19.36 -31.73
C ASP A 335 5.77 19.99 -31.53
N ASP A 336 4.86 19.34 -30.80
CA ASP A 336 3.54 19.88 -30.45
C ASP A 336 3.64 20.91 -29.30
N LYS A 337 3.85 22.18 -29.68
CA LYS A 337 3.86 23.34 -28.78
C LYS A 337 2.47 23.99 -28.62
N SER A 338 1.43 23.18 -28.47
CA SER A 338 0.10 23.68 -28.11
C SER A 338 0.11 24.44 -26.77
N GLN A 339 -0.87 25.32 -26.55
CA GLN A 339 -0.93 26.16 -25.34
C GLN A 339 -1.01 25.27 -24.08
N GLY A 340 -0.10 25.46 -23.13
CA GLY A 340 -0.02 24.64 -21.92
C GLY A 340 0.66 23.27 -22.12
N TRP A 341 1.38 23.06 -23.22
CA TRP A 341 2.13 21.81 -23.49
C TRP A 341 2.94 21.34 -22.28
N TYR A 342 3.64 22.26 -21.61
CA TYR A 342 4.48 22.00 -20.43
C TYR A 342 3.73 21.44 -19.21
N TYR A 343 2.40 21.64 -19.10
CA TYR A 343 1.58 21.01 -18.04
C TYR A 343 1.23 19.55 -18.33
N SER A 344 1.33 19.11 -19.59
CA SER A 344 0.91 17.78 -20.03
C SER A 344 2.06 16.90 -20.54
N SER A 345 3.27 17.45 -20.69
CA SER A 345 4.41 16.76 -21.30
C SER A 345 4.76 15.44 -20.60
N VAL A 346 4.75 15.39 -19.27
CA VAL A 346 5.02 14.16 -18.52
C VAL A 346 4.01 13.06 -18.88
N LYS A 347 2.73 13.40 -18.93
CA LYS A 347 1.66 12.44 -19.28
C LYS A 347 1.77 11.97 -20.73
N ARG A 348 2.24 12.83 -21.65
CA ARG A 348 2.41 12.50 -23.08
C ARG A 348 3.69 11.73 -23.39
N MET A 349 4.78 12.03 -22.68
CA MET A 349 6.12 11.48 -22.97
C MET A 349 6.49 10.28 -22.10
N GLY A 350 5.86 10.15 -20.92
CA GLY A 350 6.28 9.21 -19.88
C GLY A 350 6.35 7.77 -20.35
N HIS A 351 5.31 7.26 -21.04
CA HIS A 351 5.30 5.86 -21.48
C HIS A 351 6.39 5.53 -22.50
N TYR A 352 6.78 6.46 -23.38
CA TYR A 352 7.90 6.27 -24.30
C TYR A 352 9.24 6.27 -23.55
N LEU A 353 9.43 7.21 -22.61
CA LEU A 353 10.65 7.33 -21.81
C LEU A 353 10.85 6.10 -20.92
N THR A 354 9.78 5.54 -20.36
CA THR A 354 9.83 4.30 -19.57
C THR A 354 10.42 3.14 -20.39
N ILE A 355 10.02 3.00 -21.66
CA ILE A 355 10.57 1.97 -22.56
C ILE A 355 12.07 2.20 -22.79
N LEU A 356 12.48 3.46 -23.03
CA LEU A 356 13.89 3.80 -23.19
C LEU A 356 14.70 3.53 -21.92
N PHE A 357 14.14 3.75 -20.73
CA PHE A 357 14.81 3.46 -19.46
C PHE A 357 15.02 1.95 -19.24
N MET A 358 14.03 1.14 -19.62
CA MET A 358 14.14 -0.32 -19.61
C MET A 358 15.26 -0.82 -20.55
N LEU A 359 15.43 -0.16 -21.69
CA LEU A 359 16.43 -0.48 -22.72
C LEU A 359 17.62 0.49 -22.76
N ALA A 360 17.99 1.07 -21.61
CA ALA A 360 19.02 2.11 -21.52
C ALA A 360 20.41 1.70 -22.05
N GLY A 361 20.68 0.40 -22.21
CA GLY A 361 21.88 -0.09 -22.89
C GLY A 361 21.93 0.29 -24.38
N SER A 362 20.79 0.21 -25.09
CA SER A 362 20.67 0.56 -26.52
C SER A 362 20.39 2.05 -26.76
N SER A 363 19.68 2.72 -25.85
CA SER A 363 19.31 4.15 -25.98
C SER A 363 20.26 5.11 -25.28
N LYS A 364 21.45 4.64 -24.85
CA LYS A 364 22.38 5.39 -23.99
C LYS A 364 22.70 6.79 -24.52
N GLU A 365 23.09 6.91 -25.78
CA GLU A 365 23.48 8.21 -26.34
C GLU A 365 22.31 9.19 -26.42
N TRP A 366 21.12 8.70 -26.82
CA TRP A 366 19.93 9.53 -26.88
C TRP A 366 19.50 10.01 -25.49
N LEU A 367 19.44 9.10 -24.51
CA LEU A 367 19.08 9.42 -23.13
C LEU A 367 20.05 10.41 -22.49
N LYS A 368 21.36 10.27 -22.77
CA LYS A 368 22.36 11.23 -22.32
C LYS A 368 22.06 12.63 -22.86
N SER A 369 21.87 12.77 -24.17
CA SER A 369 21.52 14.06 -24.79
C SER A 369 20.19 14.61 -24.27
N PHE A 370 19.23 13.73 -23.96
CA PHE A 370 17.96 14.11 -23.37
C PHE A 370 18.12 14.66 -21.94
N PHE A 371 18.90 14.01 -21.08
CA PHE A 371 19.17 14.51 -19.73
C PHE A 371 19.97 15.82 -19.75
N GLU A 372 20.91 15.98 -20.68
CA GLU A 372 21.61 17.24 -20.91
C GLU A 372 20.65 18.35 -21.33
N LEU A 373 19.68 18.06 -22.22
CA LEU A 373 18.64 19.02 -22.62
C LEU A 373 17.74 19.42 -21.44
N VAL A 374 17.31 18.47 -20.61
CA VAL A 374 16.49 18.75 -19.42
C VAL A 374 17.27 19.64 -18.45
N GLY A 375 18.54 19.32 -18.18
CA GLY A 375 19.40 20.13 -17.31
C GLY A 375 19.65 21.53 -17.87
N ASP A 376 19.93 21.66 -19.17
CA ASP A 376 20.16 22.97 -19.81
C ASP A 376 18.91 23.84 -19.78
N ARG A 377 17.74 23.29 -20.09
CA ARG A 377 16.47 24.04 -20.01
C ARG A 377 16.08 24.41 -18.58
N TYR A 378 16.45 23.60 -17.59
CA TYR A 378 16.25 23.94 -16.19
C TYR A 378 17.10 25.15 -15.77
N LEU A 379 18.37 25.21 -16.19
CA LEU A 379 19.29 26.30 -15.82
C LEU A 379 19.07 27.57 -16.66
N ASN A 380 18.99 27.42 -17.97
CA ASN A 380 19.08 28.49 -18.95
C ASN A 380 17.74 28.79 -19.66
N GLY A 381 16.70 27.99 -19.43
CA GLY A 381 15.41 28.13 -20.09
C GLY A 381 14.58 29.31 -19.60
N ASN A 382 13.56 29.67 -20.38
CA ASN A 382 12.52 30.61 -19.96
C ASN A 382 11.60 29.97 -18.89
N ARG A 383 10.63 30.72 -18.36
CA ARG A 383 9.71 30.21 -17.32
C ARG A 383 8.98 28.91 -17.71
N GLU A 384 8.58 28.76 -18.96
CA GLU A 384 7.89 27.56 -19.46
C GLU A 384 8.85 26.38 -19.55
N ASP A 385 10.04 26.60 -20.11
CA ASP A 385 11.09 25.58 -20.24
C ASP A 385 11.63 25.11 -18.87
N ARG A 386 11.80 26.03 -17.91
CA ARG A 386 12.19 25.70 -16.53
C ARG A 386 11.12 24.86 -15.84
N ARG A 387 9.85 25.21 -16.03
CA ARG A 387 8.71 24.45 -15.47
C ARG A 387 8.65 23.05 -16.08
N TRP A 388 8.72 22.95 -17.41
CA TRP A 388 8.77 21.69 -18.13
C TRP A 388 9.92 20.79 -17.64
N ALA A 389 11.13 21.34 -17.56
CA ALA A 389 12.31 20.61 -17.12
C ALA A 389 12.21 20.16 -15.66
N SER A 390 11.65 20.99 -14.78
CA SER A 390 11.43 20.66 -13.37
C SER A 390 10.41 19.53 -13.18
N ASP A 391 9.28 19.58 -13.88
CA ASP A 391 8.23 18.56 -13.77
C ASP A 391 8.72 17.23 -14.37
N LEU A 392 9.44 17.28 -15.50
CA LEU A 392 10.04 16.11 -16.14
C LEU A 392 11.18 15.50 -15.32
N ALA A 393 12.04 16.31 -14.73
CA ALA A 393 13.10 15.85 -13.82
C ALA A 393 12.54 15.07 -12.62
N SER A 394 11.47 15.61 -12.01
CA SER A 394 10.79 14.94 -10.90
C SER A 394 10.28 13.56 -11.34
N TRP A 395 9.64 13.50 -12.51
CA TRP A 395 9.16 12.25 -13.09
C TRP A 395 10.30 11.25 -13.44
N ILE A 396 11.44 11.74 -13.94
CA ILE A 396 12.61 10.90 -14.23
C ILE A 396 13.08 10.19 -12.96
N PHE A 397 13.24 10.92 -11.85
CA PHE A 397 13.68 10.32 -10.58
C PHE A 397 12.61 9.42 -9.95
N GLU A 398 11.32 9.73 -10.12
CA GLU A 398 10.20 8.84 -9.76
C GLU A 398 10.27 7.49 -10.49
N ASN A 399 10.83 7.46 -11.71
CA ASN A 399 10.91 6.28 -12.57
C ASN A 399 12.35 5.74 -12.73
N ALA A 400 13.31 6.21 -11.93
CA ALA A 400 14.71 5.80 -12.02
C ALA A 400 15.02 4.46 -11.31
N TYR A 401 14.00 3.64 -11.04
CA TYR A 401 14.15 2.33 -10.40
C TYR A 401 14.58 1.21 -11.37
N TYR A 402 14.71 1.49 -12.67
CA TYR A 402 15.17 0.52 -13.67
C TYR A 402 16.69 0.28 -13.58
N PRO A 403 17.16 -0.95 -13.30
CA PRO A 403 18.58 -1.24 -13.14
C PRO A 403 19.43 -0.93 -14.38
N ALA A 404 18.87 -1.12 -15.59
CA ALA A 404 19.56 -0.84 -16.85
C ALA A 404 19.91 0.65 -16.98
N LEU A 405 19.04 1.53 -16.48
CA LEU A 405 19.23 2.98 -16.54
C LEU A 405 20.40 3.41 -15.65
N THR A 406 20.37 3.07 -14.36
CA THR A 406 21.41 3.46 -13.40
C THR A 406 22.76 2.79 -13.68
N LYS A 407 22.76 1.57 -14.24
CA LYS A 407 23.98 0.88 -14.69
C LYS A 407 24.67 1.63 -15.84
N ASN A 408 23.91 2.09 -16.84
CA ASN A 408 24.48 2.68 -18.06
C ASN A 408 24.66 4.21 -18.01
N LEU A 409 23.82 4.90 -17.23
CA LEU A 409 23.69 6.37 -17.18
C LEU A 409 23.74 6.92 -15.74
N GLY A 410 24.33 6.16 -14.80
CA GLY A 410 24.42 6.56 -13.39
C GLY A 410 25.09 7.93 -13.20
N GLU A 411 26.20 8.19 -13.91
CA GLU A 411 26.88 9.51 -13.85
C GLU A 411 25.99 10.64 -14.37
N ASP A 412 25.27 10.41 -15.47
CA ASP A 412 24.42 11.44 -16.10
C ASP A 412 23.21 11.76 -15.23
N LEU A 413 22.60 10.75 -14.58
CA LEU A 413 21.56 10.94 -13.57
C LEU A 413 22.08 11.69 -12.34
N CYS A 414 23.29 11.37 -11.86
CA CYS A 414 23.95 12.10 -10.77
C CYS A 414 24.17 13.58 -11.13
N ARG A 415 24.63 13.87 -12.35
CA ARG A 415 24.78 15.26 -12.86
C ARG A 415 23.44 15.97 -12.90
N LEU A 416 22.39 15.32 -13.41
CA LEU A 416 21.04 15.86 -13.47
C LEU A 416 20.51 16.15 -12.05
N ALA A 417 20.68 15.22 -11.10
CA ALA A 417 20.28 15.41 -9.71
C ALA A 417 20.98 16.63 -9.09
N SER A 418 22.30 16.72 -9.25
CA SER A 418 23.08 17.87 -8.77
C SER A 418 22.72 19.21 -9.43
N CYS A 419 22.16 19.17 -10.65
CA CYS A 419 21.68 20.35 -11.35
C CYS A 419 20.34 20.85 -10.79
N ILE A 420 19.39 19.93 -10.52
CA ILE A 420 18.03 20.30 -10.13
C ILE A 420 17.86 20.55 -8.62
N TYR A 421 18.62 19.85 -7.77
CA TYR A 421 18.47 19.95 -6.32
C TYR A 421 19.32 21.04 -5.66
N PHE A 422 20.28 21.63 -6.38
CA PHE A 422 21.00 22.82 -5.92
C PHE A 422 20.42 24.08 -6.54
N LYS A 423 20.45 25.18 -5.80
CA LYS A 423 19.93 26.48 -6.21
C LYS A 423 20.72 27.05 -7.41
N ASN A 424 20.02 27.68 -8.35
CA ASN A 424 20.62 28.48 -9.42
C ASN A 424 20.62 30.00 -9.06
N GLU A 425 21.50 30.80 -9.67
CA GLU A 425 21.62 32.24 -9.38
C GLU A 425 20.31 33.03 -9.63
N ASP A 426 19.47 32.55 -10.56
CA ASP A 426 18.19 33.14 -10.97
C ASP A 426 16.95 32.59 -10.21
N ASP A 427 17.13 31.76 -9.18
CA ASP A 427 15.98 31.24 -8.41
C ASP A 427 15.41 32.36 -7.51
N ASP A 428 14.20 32.83 -7.83
CA ASP A 428 13.44 33.78 -7.02
C ASP A 428 13.33 33.29 -5.56
N GLU A 429 13.58 34.17 -4.59
CA GLU A 429 13.23 33.88 -3.20
C GLU A 429 11.71 33.69 -3.10
N PRO A 430 11.24 32.61 -2.45
CA PRO A 430 9.82 32.33 -2.36
C PRO A 430 9.12 33.47 -1.63
N PHE A 431 8.02 33.96 -2.22
CA PHE A 431 7.18 35.03 -1.67
C PHE A 431 6.63 34.69 -0.26
N TYR A 432 6.64 33.41 0.10
CA TYR A 432 6.37 32.87 1.42
C TYR A 432 7.56 32.01 1.86
N SER A 433 8.67 32.62 2.24
CA SER A 433 9.64 31.95 3.11
C SER A 433 8.92 31.62 4.42
N ARG A 434 8.44 30.38 4.57
CA ARG A 434 8.03 29.91 5.89
C ARG A 434 9.30 29.89 6.72
N ALA A 435 9.21 30.33 7.98
CA ALA A 435 10.33 30.36 8.93
C ALA A 435 11.00 28.99 9.21
N TYR A 436 10.64 27.94 8.47
CA TYR A 436 11.05 26.55 8.61
C TYR A 436 11.87 25.99 7.43
N ASP A 437 11.96 26.69 6.28
CA ASP A 437 12.65 26.16 5.09
C ASP A 437 14.17 26.39 5.16
N ARG A 438 14.87 25.51 5.91
CA ARG A 438 16.34 25.55 6.07
C ARG A 438 17.11 25.08 4.84
N GLU A 439 16.45 24.57 3.82
CA GLU A 439 17.06 24.03 2.59
C GLU A 439 18.00 25.02 1.91
N TYR A 440 17.64 26.31 1.93
CA TYR A 440 18.44 27.39 1.35
C TYR A 440 19.80 27.56 2.03
N ALA A 441 19.90 27.32 3.33
CA ALA A 441 21.17 27.39 4.05
C ALA A 441 22.19 26.39 3.47
N TYR A 442 21.72 25.23 3.00
CA TYR A 442 22.53 24.19 2.34
C TYR A 442 22.76 24.46 0.83
N GLY A 443 22.26 25.59 0.32
CA GLY A 443 22.30 25.93 -1.11
C GLY A 443 21.40 25.05 -1.98
N LEU A 444 20.36 24.45 -1.40
CA LEU A 444 19.43 23.58 -2.11
C LEU A 444 18.31 24.39 -2.79
N SER A 445 17.74 23.84 -3.86
CA SER A 445 16.63 24.43 -4.60
C SER A 445 15.27 24.13 -3.97
N ASN A 446 14.22 24.78 -4.46
CA ASN A 446 12.82 24.49 -4.12
C ASN A 446 12.37 23.07 -4.48
N ASN A 447 13.10 22.34 -5.33
CA ASN A 447 12.77 20.95 -5.60
C ASN A 447 13.25 20.02 -4.48
N ALA A 448 14.32 20.39 -3.77
CA ALA A 448 14.77 19.65 -2.60
C ALA A 448 13.77 19.78 -1.44
N SER A 449 13.16 20.96 -1.27
CA SER A 449 12.17 21.18 -0.21
C SER A 449 10.89 20.38 -0.42
N LYS A 450 10.53 19.94 -1.64
CA LYS A 450 9.32 19.11 -1.89
C LYS A 450 9.48 17.64 -1.50
N THR A 451 10.70 17.17 -1.27
CA THR A 451 11.01 15.75 -0.98
C THR A 451 10.40 15.21 0.32
N HIS A 452 9.91 16.08 1.23
CA HIS A 452 9.22 15.67 2.46
C HIS A 452 7.73 15.33 2.26
N LEU A 453 7.13 15.65 1.11
CA LEU A 453 5.72 15.32 0.84
C LEU A 453 5.61 13.83 0.55
N ALA A 454 4.69 13.13 1.23
CA ALA A 454 4.50 11.67 1.15
C ALA A 454 4.28 11.13 -0.29
N SER A 455 3.93 11.98 -1.26
CA SER A 455 3.83 11.64 -2.68
C SER A 455 5.17 11.61 -3.44
N GLN A 456 6.26 12.18 -2.90
CA GLN A 456 7.61 12.23 -3.51
C GLN A 456 8.61 11.26 -2.88
N ASP A 457 8.10 10.25 -2.17
CA ASP A 457 8.86 9.20 -1.50
C ASP A 457 9.61 8.25 -2.46
N THR A 458 9.76 8.63 -3.73
CA THR A 458 10.26 7.84 -4.85
C THR A 458 11.73 8.10 -5.18
N PHE A 459 12.31 9.23 -4.74
CA PHE A 459 13.75 9.50 -4.89
C PHE A 459 14.61 8.42 -4.22
N LYS A 460 14.08 7.75 -3.18
CA LYS A 460 14.72 6.59 -2.56
C LYS A 460 15.02 5.46 -3.55
N TYR A 461 14.16 5.22 -4.54
CA TYR A 461 14.36 4.12 -5.48
C TYR A 461 15.54 4.41 -6.43
N PHE A 462 15.73 5.66 -6.83
CA PHE A 462 16.93 6.09 -7.54
C PHE A 462 18.18 5.78 -6.72
N LEU A 463 18.22 6.19 -5.45
CA LEU A 463 19.37 5.96 -4.56
C LEU A 463 19.67 4.46 -4.42
N ILE A 464 18.65 3.66 -4.08
CA ILE A 464 18.79 2.21 -3.92
C ILE A 464 19.32 1.56 -5.21
N CYS A 465 18.74 1.89 -6.37
CA CYS A 465 19.17 1.32 -7.64
C CYS A 465 20.57 1.79 -8.06
N LEU A 466 20.90 3.07 -7.84
CA LEU A 466 22.23 3.63 -8.11
C LEU A 466 23.30 2.90 -7.31
N PHE A 467 23.14 2.79 -5.98
CA PHE A 467 24.11 2.11 -5.13
C PHE A 467 24.23 0.61 -5.47
N ARG A 468 23.13 -0.06 -5.82
CA ARG A 468 23.14 -1.50 -6.16
C ARG A 468 23.77 -1.81 -7.52
N THR A 469 23.59 -0.93 -8.52
CA THR A 469 24.02 -1.19 -9.91
C THR A 469 25.29 -0.48 -10.31
N ASN A 470 25.62 0.63 -9.64
CA ASN A 470 26.76 1.48 -9.93
C ASN A 470 27.36 2.06 -8.64
N PHE A 471 27.74 1.14 -7.73
CA PHE A 471 28.15 1.43 -6.36
C PHE A 471 29.18 2.55 -6.23
N LYS A 472 30.25 2.49 -7.03
CA LYS A 472 31.34 3.48 -6.99
C LYS A 472 30.85 4.89 -7.35
N VAL A 473 30.11 5.02 -8.45
CA VAL A 473 29.55 6.30 -8.90
C VAL A 473 28.58 6.85 -7.86
N GLY A 474 27.75 5.97 -7.28
CA GLY A 474 26.83 6.34 -6.20
C GLY A 474 27.55 6.91 -4.98
N LEU A 475 28.58 6.21 -4.48
CA LEU A 475 29.36 6.67 -3.31
C LEU A 475 30.09 7.99 -3.60
N GLU A 476 30.75 8.11 -4.76
CA GLU A 476 31.46 9.34 -5.15
C GLU A 476 30.50 10.53 -5.24
N TRP A 477 29.31 10.34 -5.84
CA TRP A 477 28.29 11.38 -5.91
C TRP A 477 27.69 11.73 -4.54
N ALA A 478 27.40 10.75 -3.69
CA ALA A 478 26.89 11.01 -2.34
C ALA A 478 27.87 11.86 -1.51
N LEU A 479 29.17 11.57 -1.64
CA LEU A 479 30.23 12.35 -1.02
C LEU A 479 30.28 13.78 -1.60
N GLU A 480 30.27 13.94 -2.93
CA GLU A 480 30.28 15.25 -3.58
C GLU A 480 29.06 16.09 -3.21
N PHE A 481 27.87 15.50 -3.24
CA PHE A 481 26.59 16.15 -2.93
C PHE A 481 26.57 16.64 -1.49
N THR A 482 26.87 15.77 -0.53
CA THR A 482 26.90 16.15 0.90
C THR A 482 27.99 17.18 1.17
N ASN A 483 29.18 17.02 0.59
CA ASN A 483 30.27 17.99 0.74
C ASN A 483 29.86 19.38 0.28
N ARG A 484 29.26 19.49 -0.91
CA ARG A 484 28.78 20.76 -1.47
C ARG A 484 27.68 21.38 -0.59
N ALA A 485 26.74 20.57 -0.10
CA ALA A 485 25.66 21.05 0.75
C ALA A 485 26.17 21.61 2.09
N PHE A 486 27.12 20.93 2.73
CA PHE A 486 27.70 21.38 3.99
C PHE A 486 28.72 22.52 3.81
N ASP A 487 29.42 22.59 2.67
CA ASP A 487 30.24 23.76 2.32
C ASP A 487 29.36 25.02 2.17
N ASN A 488 28.18 24.90 1.56
CA ASN A 488 27.22 26.00 1.49
C ASN A 488 26.67 26.36 2.86
N LEU A 489 26.34 25.38 3.70
CA LEU A 489 25.89 25.64 5.08
C LEU A 489 26.96 26.41 5.87
N ALA A 490 28.23 25.98 5.80
CA ALA A 490 29.33 26.66 6.48
C ALA A 490 29.58 28.10 5.96
N LYS A 491 29.23 28.38 4.70
CA LYS A 491 29.32 29.73 4.11
C LYS A 491 28.14 30.62 4.49
N ASN A 492 26.92 30.07 4.43
CA ASN A 492 25.68 30.82 4.62
C ASN A 492 25.33 31.01 6.10
N GLU A 493 25.62 30.01 6.93
CA GLU A 493 25.40 29.98 8.38
C GLU A 493 26.63 29.44 9.13
N PRO A 494 27.72 30.21 9.23
CA PRO A 494 28.96 29.74 9.85
C PRO A 494 28.79 29.34 11.32
N ASP A 495 27.88 29.99 12.06
CA ASP A 495 27.61 29.67 13.47
C ASP A 495 26.87 28.34 13.67
N SER A 496 26.26 27.79 12.60
CA SER A 496 25.52 26.52 12.62
C SER A 496 26.44 25.30 12.46
N VAL A 497 27.74 25.48 12.20
CA VAL A 497 28.69 24.40 11.90
C VAL A 497 30.03 24.64 12.60
N MET A 498 30.56 23.63 13.28
CA MET A 498 31.91 23.65 13.83
C MET A 498 32.85 22.72 13.05
N LYS A 499 34.16 22.82 13.31
CA LYS A 499 35.12 21.83 12.85
C LYS A 499 35.59 20.95 14.00
N ILE A 500 35.60 19.65 13.78
CA ILE A 500 36.16 18.67 14.72
C ILE A 500 37.37 18.00 14.10
N ALA A 501 38.31 17.57 14.95
CA ALA A 501 39.51 16.85 14.54
C ALA A 501 39.36 15.34 14.81
N ILE A 502 39.66 14.52 13.81
CA ILE A 502 39.73 13.06 13.95
C ILE A 502 41.18 12.63 13.76
N TYR A 503 41.68 11.84 14.72
CA TYR A 503 43.03 11.29 14.72
C TYR A 503 43.04 9.89 14.11
N PHE A 504 44.02 9.66 13.22
CA PHE A 504 44.24 8.40 12.51
C PHE A 504 45.57 7.77 12.97
N PRO A 505 45.53 6.82 13.92
CA PRO A 505 46.74 6.24 14.54
C PRO A 505 47.74 5.65 13.54
N GLU A 506 47.24 4.92 12.53
CA GLU A 506 48.08 4.26 11.53
C GLU A 506 48.93 5.23 10.70
N LYS A 507 48.39 6.43 10.42
CA LYS A 507 49.06 7.46 9.63
C LYS A 507 49.72 8.52 10.51
N LYS A 508 49.43 8.51 11.82
CA LYS A 508 49.75 9.59 12.77
C LYS A 508 49.34 10.96 12.23
N ASP A 509 48.15 11.02 11.65
CA ASP A 509 47.60 12.19 10.97
C ASP A 509 46.30 12.64 11.63
N ILE A 510 45.97 13.93 11.48
CA ILE A 510 44.75 14.54 12.00
C ILE A 510 44.03 15.21 10.84
N LYS A 511 42.74 14.88 10.66
CA LYS A 511 41.89 15.51 9.65
C LYS A 511 40.69 16.20 10.28
N GLU A 512 40.38 17.40 9.80
CA GLU A 512 39.22 18.17 10.23
C GLU A 512 37.98 17.88 9.38
N TYR A 513 36.80 17.89 10.03
CA TYR A 513 35.49 17.74 9.38
C TYR A 513 34.48 18.73 9.93
N TYR A 514 33.58 19.22 9.08
CA TYR A 514 32.40 19.97 9.48
C TYR A 514 31.44 19.11 10.29
N ALA A 515 31.00 19.66 11.42
CA ALA A 515 30.25 18.95 12.42
C ALA A 515 29.12 19.81 12.99
N ASN A 516 28.00 19.14 13.24
CA ASN A 516 26.88 19.60 14.04
C ASN A 516 26.17 18.32 14.53
N GLY A 517 25.70 18.29 15.78
CA GLY A 517 24.97 17.14 16.32
C GLY A 517 23.85 16.64 15.41
N ARG A 518 23.15 17.54 14.70
CA ARG A 518 22.10 17.20 13.73
C ARG A 518 22.63 16.37 12.54
N MET A 519 23.84 16.64 12.07
CA MET A 519 24.50 15.85 11.01
C MET A 519 24.77 14.42 11.48
N TRP A 520 25.09 14.25 12.77
CA TRP A 520 25.38 12.93 13.34
C TRP A 520 24.15 12.04 13.47
N ILE A 521 22.94 12.61 13.61
CA ILE A 521 21.68 11.86 13.75
C ILE A 521 20.78 11.91 12.50
N CYS A 522 21.25 12.52 11.41
CA CYS A 522 20.42 12.76 10.21
C CYS A 522 19.80 11.51 9.58
N ARG A 523 20.45 10.35 9.72
CA ARG A 523 19.99 9.06 9.20
C ARG A 523 19.02 8.32 10.12
N ALA A 524 18.80 8.83 11.34
CA ALA A 524 18.10 8.14 12.41
C ALA A 524 16.85 8.91 12.89
N GLN A 525 16.77 10.21 12.56
CA GLN A 525 15.67 11.06 12.95
C GLN A 525 15.35 12.06 11.84
N GLU A 526 14.07 12.29 11.60
CA GLU A 526 13.60 13.24 10.59
C GLU A 526 13.91 14.70 10.96
N TYR A 527 13.92 15.57 9.94
CA TYR A 527 14.04 17.03 10.06
C TYR A 527 15.32 17.55 10.74
N GLN A 528 16.36 16.72 10.87
CA GLN A 528 17.65 17.13 11.42
C GLN A 528 18.47 17.95 10.41
N VAL A 529 18.45 17.51 9.17
CA VAL A 529 18.99 18.17 7.97
C VAL A 529 17.93 18.03 6.86
N PRO A 530 18.06 18.74 5.72
CA PRO A 530 17.16 18.55 4.58
C PRO A 530 16.96 17.07 4.22
N THR A 531 15.71 16.66 3.99
CA THR A 531 15.31 15.25 3.80
C THR A 531 16.15 14.54 2.74
N ILE A 532 16.47 15.21 1.62
CA ILE A 532 17.32 14.65 0.56
C ILE A 532 18.72 14.25 1.07
N ILE A 533 19.31 15.03 1.99
CA ILE A 533 20.62 14.72 2.59
C ILE A 533 20.48 13.53 3.53
N SER A 534 19.45 13.53 4.39
CA SER A 534 19.16 12.40 5.27
C SER A 534 18.91 11.10 4.48
N ASP A 535 18.15 11.15 3.39
CA ASP A 535 17.90 10.01 2.51
C ASP A 535 19.18 9.49 1.87
N ILE A 536 20.03 10.37 1.33
CA ILE A 536 21.34 9.98 0.77
C ILE A 536 22.15 9.21 1.81
N VAL A 537 22.28 9.74 3.03
CA VAL A 537 23.08 9.11 4.10
C VAL A 537 22.43 7.78 4.56
N TYR A 538 21.12 7.76 4.75
CA TYR A 538 20.38 6.58 5.22
C TYR A 538 20.40 5.43 4.20
N PHE A 539 20.12 5.71 2.92
CA PHE A 539 20.16 4.68 1.88
C PHE A 539 21.58 4.24 1.55
N SER A 540 22.58 5.15 1.64
CA SER A 540 24.00 4.75 1.57
C SER A 540 24.31 3.71 2.63
N LYS A 541 24.01 4.00 3.91
CA LYS A 541 24.20 3.06 5.03
C LYS A 541 23.56 1.70 4.73
N ASN A 542 22.26 1.68 4.45
CA ASN A 542 21.52 0.42 4.31
C ASN A 542 22.02 -0.43 3.15
N VAL A 543 22.29 0.17 1.99
CA VAL A 543 22.81 -0.57 0.84
C VAL A 543 24.24 -1.04 1.09
N PHE A 544 25.07 -0.28 1.81
CA PHE A 544 26.45 -0.69 2.09
C PHE A 544 26.49 -1.90 3.02
N ILE A 545 25.65 -1.91 4.06
CA ILE A 545 25.49 -3.08 4.95
C ILE A 545 25.00 -4.29 4.13
N GLU A 546 23.93 -4.12 3.34
CA GLU A 546 23.41 -5.19 2.47
C GLU A 546 24.48 -5.73 1.50
N TYR A 547 25.32 -4.84 0.95
CA TYR A 547 26.37 -5.22 0.01
C TYR A 547 27.49 -6.01 0.69
N LEU A 548 27.88 -5.61 1.90
CA LEU A 548 28.85 -6.35 2.72
C LEU A 548 28.30 -7.70 3.17
N ASP A 549 27.03 -7.78 3.57
CA ASP A 549 26.37 -9.03 3.95
C ASP A 549 26.44 -10.10 2.87
N ARG A 550 26.30 -9.72 1.60
CA ARG A 550 26.42 -10.64 0.47
C ARG A 550 27.81 -11.29 0.33
N PHE A 551 28.85 -10.63 0.84
CA PHE A 551 30.23 -11.14 0.80
C PHE A 551 30.64 -11.86 2.07
N GLN A 552 29.78 -12.09 3.06
CA GLN A 552 30.18 -12.79 4.30
C GLN A 552 30.82 -14.17 4.04
N ASN A 553 30.43 -14.85 2.96
CA ASN A 553 31.00 -16.14 2.56
C ASN A 553 32.38 -16.03 1.86
N ASP A 554 32.75 -14.85 1.38
CA ASP A 554 34.05 -14.53 0.80
C ASP A 554 34.75 -13.47 1.67
N GLN A 555 35.45 -13.94 2.70
CA GLN A 555 36.10 -13.08 3.69
C GLN A 555 37.07 -12.08 3.02
N GLU A 556 37.79 -12.48 1.98
CA GLU A 556 38.76 -11.60 1.32
C GLU A 556 38.07 -10.41 0.63
N LEU A 557 37.00 -10.66 -0.13
CA LEU A 557 36.22 -9.60 -0.75
C LEU A 557 35.51 -8.72 0.29
N PHE A 558 34.95 -9.33 1.34
CA PHE A 558 34.31 -8.61 2.45
C PHE A 558 35.26 -7.58 3.08
N PHE A 559 36.45 -8.00 3.51
CA PHE A 559 37.44 -7.09 4.12
C PHE A 559 37.92 -6.01 3.15
N ARG A 560 38.26 -6.38 1.90
CA ARG A 560 38.73 -5.42 0.89
C ARG A 560 37.68 -4.36 0.59
N MET A 561 36.42 -4.77 0.47
CA MET A 561 35.31 -3.86 0.20
C MET A 561 35.05 -2.94 1.39
N GLY A 562 35.01 -3.48 2.61
CA GLY A 562 34.86 -2.71 3.84
C GLY A 562 35.95 -1.65 3.99
N GLU A 563 37.21 -2.02 3.78
CA GLU A 563 38.34 -1.09 3.81
C GLU A 563 38.29 -0.05 2.69
N TRP A 564 37.85 -0.43 1.49
CA TRP A 564 37.68 0.52 0.40
C TRP A 564 36.65 1.60 0.74
N ILE A 565 35.47 1.21 1.24
CA ILE A 565 34.41 2.14 1.67
C ILE A 565 34.94 3.08 2.76
N LYS A 566 35.60 2.52 3.77
CA LYS A 566 36.19 3.27 4.90
C LYS A 566 37.16 4.35 4.39
N ASN A 567 38.09 3.95 3.53
CA ASN A 567 39.11 4.84 2.99
C ASN A 567 38.53 5.94 2.08
N GLU A 568 37.56 5.61 1.22
CA GLU A 568 36.89 6.58 0.36
C GLU A 568 36.15 7.64 1.19
N ILE A 569 35.36 7.23 2.18
CA ILE A 569 34.62 8.16 3.05
C ILE A 569 35.59 9.02 3.87
N TYR A 570 36.55 8.43 4.59
CA TYR A 570 37.48 9.23 5.40
C TYR A 570 38.30 10.20 4.57
N THR A 571 38.72 9.81 3.37
CA THR A 571 39.58 10.66 2.53
C THR A 571 38.80 11.78 1.87
N LYS A 572 37.61 11.50 1.32
CA LYS A 572 36.87 12.44 0.47
C LYS A 572 35.77 13.23 1.21
N ALA A 573 35.21 12.73 2.31
CA ALA A 573 34.20 13.49 3.06
C ALA A 573 34.82 14.73 3.72
N ASN A 574 34.05 15.81 3.79
CA ASN A 574 34.35 17.02 4.55
C ASN A 574 33.48 17.18 5.80
N ASN A 575 32.52 16.28 6.04
CA ASN A 575 31.47 16.40 7.06
C ASN A 575 31.26 15.09 7.82
N ILE A 576 30.70 15.18 9.03
CA ILE A 576 30.46 14.01 9.89
C ILE A 576 29.21 13.19 9.50
N ALA A 577 28.32 13.72 8.67
CA ALA A 577 27.11 13.00 8.25
C ALA A 577 27.48 11.71 7.50
N MET A 578 28.43 11.79 6.56
CA MET A 578 28.95 10.60 5.87
C MET A 578 29.83 9.71 6.76
N LEU A 579 30.56 10.27 7.73
CA LEU A 579 31.32 9.47 8.70
C LEU A 579 30.41 8.60 9.58
N SER A 580 29.19 9.05 9.80
CA SER A 580 28.19 8.32 10.56
C SER A 580 27.76 6.99 9.90
N VAL A 581 28.01 6.84 8.58
CA VAL A 581 27.87 5.55 7.87
C VAL A 581 28.95 4.56 8.31
N ILE A 582 30.19 5.01 8.54
CA ILE A 582 31.29 4.16 9.04
C ILE A 582 30.96 3.64 10.43
N GLN A 583 30.39 4.49 11.29
CA GLN A 583 29.94 4.09 12.62
C GLN A 583 28.97 2.90 12.55
N GLU A 584 27.91 3.03 11.73
CA GLU A 584 26.87 2.01 11.62
C GLU A 584 27.40 0.70 11.05
N ILE A 585 28.23 0.76 9.99
CA ILE A 585 28.87 -0.44 9.44
C ILE A 585 29.71 -1.13 10.53
N GLY A 586 30.49 -0.36 11.29
CA GLY A 586 31.34 -0.90 12.35
C GLY A 586 30.55 -1.48 13.53
N PHE A 587 29.38 -0.91 13.86
CA PHE A 587 28.54 -1.43 14.93
C PHE A 587 27.75 -2.67 14.48
N HIS A 588 27.22 -2.65 13.26
CA HIS A 588 26.50 -3.78 12.67
C HIS A 588 27.40 -5.02 12.56
N PHE A 589 28.62 -4.83 12.06
CA PHE A 589 29.64 -5.87 11.89
C PHE A 589 30.67 -5.88 13.03
N GLN A 590 30.25 -5.62 14.27
CA GLN A 590 31.18 -5.48 15.40
C GLN A 590 32.08 -6.72 15.61
N LYS A 591 31.60 -7.92 15.26
CA LYS A 591 32.38 -9.17 15.38
C LYS A 591 33.24 -9.46 14.16
N GLU A 592 32.73 -9.14 12.97
CA GLU A 592 33.34 -9.44 11.67
C GLU A 592 34.37 -8.39 11.26
N LEU A 593 34.14 -7.12 11.61
CA LEU A 593 35.01 -5.96 11.40
C LEU A 593 35.34 -5.27 12.74
N PRO A 594 35.99 -5.98 13.69
CA PRO A 594 36.33 -5.38 14.98
C PRO A 594 37.24 -4.16 14.75
N GLY A 595 36.90 -3.04 15.38
CA GLY A 595 37.71 -1.82 15.28
C GLY A 595 37.44 -0.92 14.07
N TYR A 596 36.47 -1.26 13.21
CA TYR A 596 36.18 -0.52 11.98
C TYR A 596 35.94 0.98 12.18
N ALA A 597 35.19 1.35 13.23
CA ALA A 597 34.81 2.72 13.56
C ALA A 597 35.67 3.37 14.67
N LEU A 598 36.82 2.78 15.05
CA LEU A 598 37.61 3.26 16.20
C LEU A 598 38.06 4.71 16.08
N GLU A 599 38.48 5.14 14.89
CA GLU A 599 39.02 6.48 14.69
C GLU A 599 37.98 7.56 15.04
N LEU A 600 36.68 7.29 14.88
CA LEU A 600 35.60 8.22 15.24
C LEU A 600 35.56 8.55 16.74
N ALA A 601 36.07 7.66 17.60
CA ALA A 601 36.13 7.89 19.05
C ALA A 601 37.23 8.89 19.46
N SER A 602 38.08 9.35 18.53
CA SER A 602 39.17 10.29 18.80
C SER A 602 38.75 11.77 18.91
N SER A 603 37.45 12.08 18.88
CA SER A 603 36.90 13.44 19.09
C SER A 603 35.92 13.46 20.26
N TYR A 604 36.12 14.40 21.20
CA TYR A 604 35.21 14.60 22.33
C TYR A 604 33.80 15.00 21.90
N GLU A 605 33.69 15.84 20.85
CA GLU A 605 32.41 16.27 20.31
C GLU A 605 31.63 15.11 19.70
N LEU A 606 32.28 14.21 18.97
CA LEU A 606 31.61 13.01 18.44
C LEU A 606 31.16 12.06 19.55
N LEU A 607 31.96 11.86 20.59
CA LEU A 607 31.53 11.09 21.76
C LEU A 607 30.25 11.70 22.36
N HIS A 608 30.16 13.04 22.42
CA HIS A 608 28.97 13.73 22.92
C HIS A 608 27.76 13.59 21.98
N PHE A 609 27.92 13.84 20.68
CA PHE A 609 26.83 13.68 19.71
C PHE A 609 26.32 12.24 19.63
N ASP A 610 27.20 11.25 19.81
CA ASP A 610 26.82 9.86 19.74
C ASP A 610 26.01 9.38 20.95
N ILE A 611 26.16 10.02 22.12
CA ILE A 611 25.27 9.80 23.26
C ILE A 611 23.84 10.19 22.90
N GLN A 612 23.64 11.34 22.26
CA GLN A 612 22.30 11.78 21.81
C GLN A 612 21.69 10.79 20.81
N ARG A 613 22.51 10.26 19.89
CA ARG A 613 22.09 9.21 18.97
C ARG A 613 21.72 7.92 19.71
N HIS A 614 22.50 7.49 20.71
CA HIS A 614 22.21 6.29 21.50
C HIS A 614 20.85 6.40 22.20
N LEU A 615 20.53 7.56 22.77
CA LEU A 615 19.25 7.78 23.45
C LEU A 615 18.02 7.51 22.56
N LEU A 616 18.15 7.57 21.23
CA LEU A 616 17.07 7.19 20.30
C LEU A 616 16.67 5.71 20.42
N TYR A 617 17.59 4.82 20.83
CA TYR A 617 17.31 3.39 21.05
C TYR A 617 16.55 3.13 22.36
N HIS A 618 16.57 4.10 23.27
CA HIS A 618 15.92 4.04 24.58
C HIS A 618 14.98 5.25 24.76
N PRO A 619 13.90 5.33 23.96
CA PRO A 619 13.03 6.49 23.96
C PRO A 619 12.35 6.68 25.31
N ASN A 620 12.30 7.93 25.78
CA ASN A 620 11.62 8.26 27.03
C ASN A 620 10.09 8.05 26.87
N PRO A 621 9.43 7.20 27.68
CA PRO A 621 8.00 6.94 27.58
C PRO A 621 7.13 8.21 27.65
N THR A 622 7.50 9.18 28.49
CA THR A 622 6.81 10.48 28.59
C THR A 622 6.92 11.26 27.28
N GLN A 623 8.11 11.28 26.66
CA GLN A 623 8.31 11.96 25.39
C GLN A 623 7.51 11.30 24.27
N VAL A 624 7.44 9.97 24.25
CA VAL A 624 6.64 9.20 23.29
C VAL A 624 5.16 9.50 23.48
N LEU A 625 4.66 9.48 24.72
CA LEU A 625 3.27 9.82 25.03
C LEU A 625 2.95 11.26 24.63
N LEU A 626 3.83 12.21 24.93
CA LEU A 626 3.64 13.62 24.55
C LEU A 626 3.60 13.80 23.03
N LYS A 627 4.53 13.19 22.28
CA LYS A 627 4.51 13.22 20.81
C LYS A 627 3.20 12.66 20.25
N LYS A 628 2.78 11.50 20.77
CA LYS A 628 1.51 10.86 20.41
C LYS A 628 0.31 11.75 20.71
N GLN A 629 0.30 12.39 21.88
CA GLN A 629 -0.73 13.32 22.29
C GLN A 629 -0.78 14.56 21.40
N ILE A 630 0.37 15.15 21.04
CA ILE A 630 0.46 16.29 20.10
C ILE A 630 -0.11 15.91 18.74
N MET A 631 0.28 14.74 18.20
CA MET A 631 -0.25 14.23 16.93
C MET A 631 -1.77 14.03 17.00
N GLN A 632 -2.27 13.42 18.08
CA GLN A 632 -3.70 13.23 18.31
C GLN A 632 -4.47 14.53 18.45
N THR A 633 -3.90 15.55 19.09
CA THR A 633 -4.51 16.87 19.19
C THR A 633 -4.79 17.43 17.80
N VAL A 634 -3.82 17.36 16.88
CA VAL A 634 -4.02 17.84 15.49
C VAL A 634 -4.70 16.82 14.56
N GLY A 635 -5.24 15.72 15.10
CA GLY A 635 -5.97 14.69 14.33
C GLY A 635 -5.09 13.80 13.44
N VAL A 636 -3.77 13.78 13.67
CA VAL A 636 -2.83 12.94 12.92
C VAL A 636 -2.72 11.57 13.61
N PRO A 637 -2.96 10.45 12.90
CA PRO A 637 -2.77 9.11 13.46
C PRO A 637 -1.29 8.84 13.78
N ASP A 638 -0.98 7.79 14.54
CA ASP A 638 0.41 7.37 14.74
C ASP A 638 1.01 6.97 13.36
N ILE A 639 1.92 7.78 12.83
CA ILE A 639 2.63 7.53 11.55
C ILE A 639 3.96 6.83 11.85
N GLU A 640 4.34 5.86 11.03
CA GLU A 640 5.66 5.22 11.11
C GLU A 640 6.78 6.22 10.75
N ASP A 641 7.89 6.17 11.49
CA ASP A 641 9.06 7.00 11.20
C ASP A 641 9.70 6.61 9.85
N ARG A 642 10.13 7.60 9.04
CA ARG A 642 10.80 7.41 7.74
C ARG A 642 12.12 6.62 7.85
N TYR A 643 12.83 6.77 8.96
CA TYR A 643 14.13 6.16 9.20
C TYR A 643 14.07 5.13 10.33
N THR A 644 14.31 3.87 9.99
CA THR A 644 14.34 2.78 10.97
C THR A 644 15.72 2.63 11.63
N LEU A 645 15.72 2.46 12.95
CA LEU A 645 16.93 2.20 13.73
C LEU A 645 17.36 0.73 13.61
N ASP A 646 18.67 0.51 13.51
CA ASP A 646 19.26 -0.82 13.44
C ASP A 646 19.60 -1.32 14.85
N ARG A 647 18.88 -2.34 15.31
CA ARG A 647 19.03 -2.87 16.68
C ARG A 647 20.44 -3.42 16.97
N LEU A 648 21.24 -3.79 15.96
CA LEU A 648 22.63 -4.19 16.16
C LEU A 648 23.54 -3.00 16.52
N CYS A 649 23.08 -1.77 16.26
CA CYS A 649 23.76 -0.53 16.57
C CYS A 649 23.33 0.10 17.91
N ASP A 650 22.69 -0.69 18.79
CA ASP A 650 22.35 -0.32 20.18
C ASP A 650 23.61 -0.34 21.08
N CYS A 651 24.53 0.57 20.77
CA CYS A 651 25.83 0.76 21.42
C CYS A 651 26.24 2.21 21.17
N ASN A 652 26.94 2.88 22.09
CA ASN A 652 27.61 4.16 21.77
C ASN A 652 29.12 3.95 21.49
N LEU A 653 29.80 4.98 20.99
CA LEU A 653 31.24 4.95 20.69
C LEU A 653 32.09 4.61 21.92
N GLN A 654 31.75 5.12 23.11
CA GLN A 654 32.48 4.81 24.35
C GLN A 654 32.40 3.32 24.69
N GLU A 655 31.20 2.76 24.67
CA GLU A 655 30.95 1.34 24.85
C GLU A 655 31.62 0.49 23.77
N TYR A 656 31.62 0.96 22.52
CA TYR A 656 32.25 0.27 21.40
C TYR A 656 33.77 0.14 21.62
N VAL A 657 34.44 1.23 22.03
CA VAL A 657 35.86 1.24 22.38
C VAL A 657 36.17 0.33 23.58
N SER A 658 35.32 0.35 24.61
CA SER A 658 35.45 -0.57 25.75
C SER A 658 35.32 -2.04 25.33
N LYS A 659 34.27 -2.37 24.57
CA LYS A 659 33.99 -3.72 24.09
C LYS A 659 35.17 -4.27 23.26
N ILE A 660 35.74 -3.45 22.38
CA ILE A 660 36.90 -3.82 21.56
C ILE A 660 38.11 -4.24 22.40
N GLN A 661 38.38 -3.55 23.50
CA GLN A 661 39.52 -3.90 24.36
C GLN A 661 39.42 -5.32 24.94
N LEU A 662 38.20 -5.86 25.09
CA LEU A 662 37.94 -7.16 25.69
C LEU A 662 38.10 -8.34 24.71
N PHE A 663 37.72 -8.19 23.43
CA PHE A 663 37.67 -9.33 22.49
C PHE A 663 38.45 -9.14 21.18
N ALA A 664 38.90 -7.92 20.84
CA ALA A 664 39.63 -7.71 19.60
C ALA A 664 41.08 -8.24 19.67
N SER A 665 41.72 -8.37 18.49
CA SER A 665 43.14 -8.73 18.37
C SER A 665 44.05 -7.69 19.00
N ASP A 666 45.28 -8.08 19.32
CA ASP A 666 46.25 -7.20 19.99
C ASP A 666 46.53 -5.93 19.18
N ASP A 667 46.67 -6.02 17.85
CA ASP A 667 46.88 -4.85 16.96
C ASP A 667 45.73 -3.82 17.07
N ILE A 668 44.49 -4.28 17.13
CA ILE A 668 43.30 -3.40 17.25
C ILE A 668 43.23 -2.82 18.66
N ARG A 669 43.61 -3.60 19.68
CA ARG A 669 43.65 -3.13 21.08
C ARG A 669 44.71 -2.04 21.26
N GLU A 670 45.89 -2.20 20.67
CA GLU A 670 46.94 -1.17 20.68
C GLU A 670 46.45 0.13 20.02
N LYS A 671 45.74 0.02 18.89
CA LYS A 671 45.13 1.17 18.23
C LYS A 671 44.09 1.89 19.10
N ALA A 672 43.25 1.16 19.83
CA ALA A 672 42.31 1.74 20.78
C ALA A 672 43.02 2.46 21.94
N ILE A 673 44.13 1.90 22.44
CA ILE A 673 44.97 2.54 23.47
C ILE A 673 45.58 3.84 22.96
N GLU A 674 46.13 3.84 21.74
CA GLU A 674 46.71 5.04 21.12
C GLU A 674 45.69 6.17 20.96
N ILE A 675 44.44 5.85 20.61
CA ILE A 675 43.34 6.83 20.54
C ILE A 675 43.01 7.42 21.92
N MET A 676 42.97 6.59 22.97
CA MET A 676 42.74 7.08 24.33
C MET A 676 43.88 7.96 24.82
N ASP A 677 45.13 7.57 24.55
CA ASP A 677 46.31 8.35 24.92
C ASP A 677 46.35 9.71 24.19
N TYR A 678 45.94 9.75 22.91
CA TYR A 678 45.73 10.99 22.18
C TYR A 678 44.68 11.90 22.85
N LEU A 679 43.52 11.34 23.25
CA LEU A 679 42.50 12.13 23.93
C LEU A 679 42.95 12.66 25.30
N TYR A 680 43.74 11.88 26.04
CA TYR A 680 44.35 12.34 27.29
C TYR A 680 45.36 13.46 27.04
N SER A 681 46.19 13.36 25.98
CA SER A 681 47.16 14.40 25.66
C SER A 681 46.49 15.74 25.35
N LEU A 682 45.32 15.74 24.69
CA LEU A 682 44.56 16.98 24.43
C LEU A 682 44.11 17.70 25.72
N ILE A 683 43.89 16.97 26.81
CA ILE A 683 43.61 17.57 28.14
C ILE A 683 44.90 18.09 28.77
N GLU A 684 45.98 17.31 28.72
CA GLU A 684 47.29 17.71 29.27
C GLU A 684 47.85 18.96 28.58
N ASP A 685 47.61 19.09 27.27
CA ASP A 685 47.99 20.23 26.44
C ASP A 685 47.04 21.44 26.61
N GLY A 686 45.97 21.30 27.39
CA GLY A 686 45.04 22.37 27.73
C GLY A 686 44.00 22.73 26.66
N PHE A 687 43.81 21.90 25.63
CA PHE A 687 42.76 22.11 24.61
C PHE A 687 41.35 21.87 25.18
N TYR A 688 41.22 20.96 26.14
CA TYR A 688 39.96 20.67 26.84
C TYR A 688 40.12 20.83 28.35
N SER A 689 39.03 21.18 29.04
CA SER A 689 39.03 21.23 30.51
C SER A 689 39.19 19.84 31.11
N GLY A 690 39.71 19.76 32.34
CA GLY A 690 39.89 18.50 33.06
C GLY A 690 38.59 17.69 33.25
N ASP A 691 37.42 18.31 33.16
CA ASP A 691 36.12 17.65 33.28
C ASP A 691 35.82 16.69 32.12
N TRP A 692 36.42 16.91 30.95
CA TRP A 692 36.30 16.03 29.79
C TRP A 692 37.02 14.69 29.98
N LYS A 693 37.96 14.62 30.94
CA LYS A 693 38.71 13.40 31.28
C LYS A 693 37.78 12.23 31.59
N LEU A 694 36.63 12.52 32.21
CA LEU A 694 35.63 11.51 32.55
C LEU A 694 35.10 10.78 31.30
N GLN A 695 35.02 11.45 30.15
CA GLN A 695 34.52 10.83 28.91
C GLN A 695 35.49 9.78 28.36
N VAL A 696 36.80 9.98 28.51
CA VAL A 696 37.81 8.96 28.12
C VAL A 696 37.86 7.85 29.16
N GLN A 697 37.81 8.20 30.45
CA GLN A 697 37.82 7.22 31.53
C GLN A 697 36.67 6.23 31.44
N LYS A 698 35.47 6.67 31.01
CA LYS A 698 34.31 5.81 30.77
C LYS A 698 34.52 4.73 29.70
N MET A 699 35.54 4.85 28.85
CA MET A 699 35.85 3.84 27.84
C MET A 699 37.17 3.10 28.06
N ASP A 700 37.95 3.47 29.07
CA ASP A 700 39.31 2.95 29.35
C ASP A 700 39.28 1.72 30.27
N LEU A 701 39.51 0.54 29.70
CA LEU A 701 39.52 -0.73 30.43
C LEU A 701 40.94 -1.26 30.70
N ARG A 702 41.97 -0.39 30.67
CA ARG A 702 43.35 -0.80 31.04
C ARG A 702 43.45 -1.20 32.52
N ASN A 703 42.62 -0.60 33.38
CA ASN A 703 42.50 -0.92 34.80
C ASN A 703 41.02 -1.08 35.19
N PRO A 704 40.34 -2.17 34.77
CA PRO A 704 38.91 -2.31 34.97
C PRO A 704 38.58 -2.70 36.42
N SER A 705 37.45 -2.20 36.91
CA SER A 705 36.79 -2.73 38.10
C SER A 705 35.98 -3.97 37.71
N ILE A 706 36.22 -5.08 38.41
CA ILE A 706 35.53 -6.35 38.19
C ILE A 706 34.69 -6.67 39.43
N LYS A 707 33.38 -6.81 39.22
CA LYS A 707 32.43 -7.16 40.27
C LYS A 707 31.75 -8.48 39.94
N ASP A 708 31.78 -9.40 40.89
CA ASP A 708 31.09 -10.69 40.78
C ASP A 708 29.60 -10.49 41.07
N LEU A 709 28.74 -10.81 40.10
CA LEU A 709 27.28 -10.74 40.22
C LEU A 709 26.66 -12.07 40.68
N GLY A 710 27.46 -13.12 40.84
CA GLY A 710 27.02 -14.48 41.13
C GLY A 710 26.62 -15.27 39.87
N GLY A 711 26.58 -16.60 39.98
CA GLY A 711 26.14 -17.48 38.87
C GLY A 711 27.12 -17.59 37.70
N GLY A 712 28.37 -17.16 37.86
CA GLY A 712 29.39 -17.14 36.79
C GLY A 712 29.39 -15.88 35.93
N TYR A 713 28.63 -14.84 36.31
CA TYR A 713 28.58 -13.56 35.62
C TYR A 713 29.44 -12.51 36.32
N TYR A 714 30.28 -11.81 35.55
CA TYR A 714 31.13 -10.72 36.01
C TYR A 714 30.73 -9.41 35.32
N GLU A 715 30.56 -8.36 36.11
CA GLU A 715 30.44 -6.99 35.63
C GLU A 715 31.84 -6.41 35.50
N ILE A 716 32.22 -5.99 34.29
CA ILE A 716 33.47 -5.31 34.00
C ILE A 716 33.14 -3.87 33.69
N SER A 717 33.71 -2.94 34.46
CA SER A 717 33.49 -1.51 34.30
C SER A 717 34.83 -0.74 34.35
N PRO A 718 34.95 0.43 33.70
CA PRO A 718 36.13 1.27 33.86
C PRO A 718 36.31 1.75 35.31
N SER A 719 37.55 1.84 35.78
CA SER A 719 37.84 2.36 37.12
C SER A 719 37.85 3.89 37.11
N ILE A 720 36.73 4.48 37.54
CA ILE A 720 36.56 5.94 37.67
C ILE A 720 36.83 6.33 39.14
N PRO A 721 37.76 7.25 39.43
CA PRO A 721 38.00 7.71 40.80
C PRO A 721 36.77 8.44 41.39
N ASP A 722 36.39 8.11 42.63
CA ASP A 722 35.24 8.70 43.34
C ASP A 722 35.30 10.24 43.46
N THR A 723 36.48 10.85 43.33
CA THR A 723 36.72 12.30 43.42
C THR A 723 36.27 13.12 42.20
N VAL A 724 35.80 12.48 41.11
CA VAL A 724 35.48 13.14 39.82
C VAL A 724 33.97 13.29 39.60
N VAL A 725 33.11 12.71 40.45
CA VAL A 725 31.65 12.84 40.32
C VAL A 725 31.21 14.16 40.98
N PRO A 726 30.61 15.11 40.25
CA PRO A 726 30.14 16.37 40.85
C PRO A 726 29.08 16.08 41.93
N GLU A 727 29.21 16.67 43.12
CA GLU A 727 28.24 16.52 44.23
C GLU A 727 26.79 16.82 43.80
N PHE A 728 26.59 17.72 42.83
CA PHE A 728 25.29 18.02 42.22
C PHE A 728 24.61 16.80 41.57
N VAL A 729 25.36 15.96 40.83
CA VAL A 729 24.82 14.78 40.13
C VAL A 729 24.42 13.68 41.14
N VAL A 730 25.13 13.59 42.26
CA VAL A 730 24.83 12.64 43.34
C VAL A 730 23.58 13.10 44.11
N ALA A 731 23.48 14.38 44.45
CA ALA A 731 22.34 14.94 45.19
C ALA A 731 21.01 14.91 44.41
N GLU A 732 21.05 15.14 43.09
CA GLU A 732 19.85 15.08 42.24
C GLU A 732 19.39 13.63 42.01
N LYS A 733 20.34 12.69 41.83
CA LYS A 733 20.07 11.23 41.78
C LYS A 733 19.44 10.72 43.07
N GLU A 734 20.02 11.05 44.23
CA GLU A 734 19.53 10.54 45.53
C GLU A 734 18.09 10.97 45.84
N HIS A 735 17.67 12.19 45.45
CA HIS A 735 16.30 12.66 45.67
C HIS A 735 15.27 12.09 44.66
N THR A 736 15.65 11.89 43.39
CA THR A 736 14.74 11.32 42.39
C THR A 736 14.66 9.79 42.44
N ASP A 737 15.73 9.10 42.83
CA ASP A 737 15.75 7.64 42.95
C ASP A 737 14.87 7.14 44.10
N ALA A 738 14.75 7.88 45.20
CA ALA A 738 13.88 7.51 46.32
C ALA A 738 12.38 7.51 45.93
N LEU A 739 11.89 8.58 45.28
CA LEU A 739 10.50 8.66 44.82
C LEU A 739 10.22 7.61 43.74
N LYS A 740 11.14 7.44 42.77
CA LYS A 740 11.03 6.40 41.73
C LYS A 740 10.99 4.99 42.32
N THR A 741 11.80 4.72 43.35
CA THR A 741 11.83 3.42 44.03
C THR A 741 10.50 3.14 44.72
N GLU A 742 9.92 4.12 45.42
CA GLU A 742 8.61 3.98 46.07
C GLU A 742 7.48 3.75 45.03
N ILE A 743 7.48 4.51 43.92
CA ILE A 743 6.54 4.31 42.81
C ILE A 743 6.68 2.90 42.22
N ASN A 744 7.91 2.47 41.92
CA ASN A 744 8.15 1.13 41.36
C ASN A 744 7.73 0.02 42.32
N GLN A 745 7.90 0.19 43.63
CA GLN A 745 7.44 -0.79 44.63
C GLN A 745 5.92 -0.94 44.61
N VAL A 746 5.18 0.17 44.53
CA VAL A 746 3.71 0.16 44.46
C VAL A 746 3.22 -0.45 43.16
N ILE A 747 3.84 -0.10 42.02
CA ILE A 747 3.50 -0.69 40.71
C ILE A 747 3.79 -2.20 40.70
N THR A 748 4.92 -2.63 41.28
CA THR A 748 5.27 -4.06 41.39
C THR A 748 4.25 -4.80 42.26
N GLN A 749 3.87 -4.24 43.42
CA GLN A 749 2.82 -4.82 44.27
C GLN A 749 1.48 -4.94 43.54
N ALA A 750 1.11 -3.94 42.74
CA ALA A 750 -0.11 -3.97 41.94
C ALA A 750 -0.07 -5.08 40.88
N ASN A 751 1.07 -5.26 40.21
CA ASN A 751 1.28 -6.32 39.22
C ASN A 751 1.27 -7.73 39.82
N ASP A 752 1.76 -7.89 41.06
CA ASP A 752 1.74 -9.14 41.81
C ASP A 752 0.33 -9.48 42.35
N GLY A 753 -0.58 -8.52 42.36
CA GLY A 753 -2.00 -8.70 42.69
C GLY A 753 -2.57 -7.57 43.55
N LEU A 754 -3.78 -7.10 43.21
CA LEU A 754 -4.45 -5.98 43.88
C LEU A 754 -4.72 -6.18 45.39
N GLU A 755 -4.68 -7.41 45.89
CA GLU A 755 -4.83 -7.74 47.32
C GLU A 755 -3.57 -7.41 48.14
N ASN A 756 -2.40 -7.33 47.50
CA ASN A 756 -1.11 -7.06 48.12
C ASN A 756 -0.81 -5.56 48.27
N LEU A 757 -1.72 -4.71 47.80
CA LEU A 757 -1.57 -3.27 47.72
C LEU A 757 -1.83 -2.61 49.09
N ASP A 758 -0.81 -1.94 49.63
CA ASP A 758 -0.96 -1.13 50.84
C ASP A 758 -1.54 0.25 50.48
N TYR A 759 -2.87 0.35 50.54
CA TYR A 759 -3.59 1.59 50.19
C TYR A 759 -3.19 2.80 51.06
N SER A 760 -2.74 2.59 52.31
CA SER A 760 -2.28 3.69 53.16
C SER A 760 -0.95 4.27 52.68
N LYS A 761 -0.05 3.40 52.20
CA LYS A 761 1.20 3.84 51.56
C LYS A 761 0.94 4.48 50.19
N LEU A 762 0.02 3.92 49.40
CA LEU A 762 -0.40 4.50 48.13
C LEU A 762 -0.94 5.92 48.30
N ASP A 763 -1.83 6.15 49.27
CA ASP A 763 -2.40 7.49 49.49
C ASP A 763 -1.32 8.52 49.86
N LYS A 764 -0.39 8.18 50.75
CA LYS A 764 0.73 9.06 51.10
C LYS A 764 1.66 9.31 49.91
N LEU A 765 1.85 8.31 49.05
CA LEU A 765 2.66 8.45 47.84
C LEU A 765 1.99 9.40 46.86
N ILE A 766 0.67 9.28 46.64
CA ILE A 766 -0.09 10.18 45.77
C ILE A 766 0.06 11.63 46.24
N ASP A 767 -0.10 11.91 47.54
CA ASP A 767 0.04 13.27 48.08
C ASP A 767 1.46 13.82 47.85
N ARG A 768 2.49 12.99 48.07
CA ARG A 768 3.87 13.36 47.79
C ARG A 768 4.11 13.65 46.30
N VAL A 769 3.52 12.87 45.40
CA VAL A 769 3.63 13.09 43.95
C VAL A 769 2.93 14.38 43.55
N ILE A 770 1.73 14.66 44.07
CA ILE A 770 1.00 15.92 43.83
C ILE A 770 1.84 17.12 44.29
N ASP A 771 2.41 17.06 45.50
CA ASP A 771 3.26 18.13 46.02
C ASP A 771 4.59 18.27 45.27
N PHE A 772 5.10 17.18 44.69
CA PHE A 772 6.30 17.18 43.87
C PHE A 772 6.05 17.85 42.51
N ILE A 773 4.92 17.54 41.88
CA ILE A 773 4.49 18.08 40.59
C ILE A 773 4.25 19.60 40.64
N LYS A 774 3.77 20.15 41.77
CA LYS A 774 3.53 21.60 41.93
C LYS A 774 4.80 22.46 41.91
N LYS A 775 5.99 21.85 42.03
CA LYS A 775 7.25 22.60 42.14
C LYS A 775 7.75 23.13 40.81
N ASP A 776 7.48 22.41 39.72
CA ASP A 776 8.07 22.69 38.41
C ASP A 776 7.25 22.03 37.28
N ASP A 777 7.07 22.75 36.16
CA ASP A 777 6.26 22.28 35.03
C ASP A 777 6.89 21.11 34.25
N LEU A 778 8.23 20.99 34.18
CA LEU A 778 8.89 19.82 33.58
C LEU A 778 8.68 18.58 34.44
N ILE A 779 8.69 18.74 35.78
CA ILE A 779 8.35 17.66 36.71
C ILE A 779 6.88 17.25 36.53
N ARG A 780 5.97 18.21 36.37
CA ARG A 780 4.55 17.91 36.09
C ARG A 780 4.40 16.98 34.88
N ILE A 781 4.96 17.37 33.74
CA ILE A 781 4.88 16.59 32.49
C ILE A 781 5.40 15.15 32.66
N GLN A 782 6.44 14.94 33.48
CA GLN A 782 7.02 13.62 33.71
C GLN A 782 6.17 12.68 34.56
N TYR A 783 5.38 13.22 35.50
CA TYR A 783 4.69 12.43 36.52
C TYR A 783 3.16 12.44 36.40
N GLU A 784 2.55 13.23 35.50
CA GLU A 784 1.08 13.29 35.31
C GLU A 784 0.47 11.92 34.95
N ASP A 785 1.04 11.19 34.00
CA ASP A 785 0.54 9.85 33.65
C ASP A 785 0.64 8.87 34.82
N ILE A 786 1.77 8.92 35.55
CA ILE A 786 1.98 8.09 36.75
C ILE A 786 0.97 8.47 37.82
N LEU A 787 0.71 9.76 38.04
CA LEU A 787 -0.29 10.25 39.00
C LEU A 787 -1.67 9.69 38.66
N VAL A 788 -2.09 9.74 37.39
CA VAL A 788 -3.37 9.15 36.96
C VAL A 788 -3.42 7.65 37.23
N GLN A 789 -2.35 6.90 36.91
CA GLN A 789 -2.29 5.46 37.19
C GLN A 789 -2.42 5.17 38.70
N LEU A 790 -1.74 5.94 39.55
CA LEU A 790 -1.84 5.79 41.01
C LEU A 790 -3.24 6.16 41.54
N ILE A 791 -3.86 7.21 41.00
CA ILE A 791 -5.25 7.59 41.33
C ILE A 791 -6.21 6.46 40.94
N VAL A 792 -6.07 5.89 39.74
CA VAL A 792 -6.89 4.74 39.29
C VAL A 792 -6.76 3.57 40.27
N LEU A 793 -5.54 3.24 40.71
CA LEU A 793 -5.32 2.18 41.72
C LEU A 793 -6.02 2.51 43.05
N SER A 794 -5.98 3.77 43.51
CA SER A 794 -6.64 4.17 44.75
C SER A 794 -8.17 4.10 44.64
N LEU A 795 -8.74 4.49 43.49
CA LEU A 795 -10.20 4.45 43.24
C LEU A 795 -10.79 3.04 43.16
N ILE A 796 -9.97 2.00 42.95
CA ILE A 796 -10.39 0.59 43.03
C ILE A 796 -10.68 0.17 44.47
N ASN A 797 -10.09 0.84 45.46
CA ASN A 797 -10.29 0.52 46.87
C ASN A 797 -11.77 0.68 47.29
N LYS A 798 -12.37 -0.40 47.78
CA LYS A 798 -13.76 -0.38 48.28
C LYS A 798 -13.92 0.42 49.57
N ASN A 799 -12.83 0.63 50.32
CA ASN A 799 -12.83 1.27 51.64
C ASN A 799 -12.33 2.73 51.63
N ILE A 800 -12.15 3.34 50.45
CA ILE A 800 -11.78 4.75 50.34
C ILE A 800 -12.91 5.65 50.87
N THR A 801 -12.55 6.68 51.63
CA THR A 801 -13.52 7.64 52.17
C THR A 801 -14.09 8.53 51.07
N GLU A 802 -15.30 9.06 51.27
CA GLU A 802 -15.95 9.97 50.32
C GLU A 802 -15.10 11.22 50.05
N GLU A 803 -14.59 11.87 51.11
CA GLU A 803 -13.73 13.05 50.98
C GLU A 803 -12.45 12.74 50.17
N ARG A 804 -11.80 11.61 50.43
CA ARG A 804 -10.58 11.24 49.71
C ARG A 804 -10.87 10.91 48.25
N ARG A 805 -11.97 10.19 47.99
CA ARG A 805 -12.44 9.89 46.63
C ARG A 805 -12.69 11.19 45.86
N GLY A 806 -13.42 12.13 46.46
CA GLY A 806 -13.71 13.44 45.88
C GLY A 806 -12.45 14.23 45.54
N TYR A 807 -11.51 14.33 46.48
CA TYR A 807 -10.23 15.02 46.27
C TYR A 807 -9.42 14.43 45.09
N LEU A 808 -9.29 13.10 45.02
CA LEU A 808 -8.56 12.45 43.93
C LEU A 808 -9.25 12.64 42.57
N CYS A 809 -10.59 12.59 42.54
CA CYS A 809 -11.36 12.87 41.34
C CYS A 809 -11.20 14.33 40.89
N GLU A 810 -11.17 15.29 41.81
CA GLU A 810 -10.97 16.71 41.49
C GLU A 810 -9.59 16.97 40.86
N VAL A 811 -8.53 16.39 41.44
CA VAL A 811 -7.17 16.51 40.89
C VAL A 811 -7.10 15.99 39.45
N TRP A 812 -7.66 14.81 39.20
CA TRP A 812 -7.66 14.22 37.86
C TRP A 812 -8.55 14.99 36.88
N ALA A 813 -9.77 15.32 37.28
CA ALA A 813 -10.72 16.04 36.44
C ALA A 813 -10.23 17.45 36.09
N SER A 814 -9.55 18.14 37.02
CA SER A 814 -8.92 19.43 36.74
C SER A 814 -7.85 19.32 35.66
N GLY A 815 -7.02 18.26 35.72
CA GLY A 815 -6.03 17.98 34.67
C GLY A 815 -6.68 17.77 33.30
N ILE A 816 -7.79 17.02 33.23
CA ILE A 816 -8.55 16.87 31.97
C ILE A 816 -9.13 18.22 31.49
N LYS A 817 -9.61 19.06 32.41
CA LYS A 817 -10.21 20.36 32.07
C LYS A 817 -9.21 21.31 31.42
N GLU A 818 -7.92 21.21 31.73
CA GLU A 818 -6.87 21.96 31.04
C GLU A 818 -6.86 21.70 29.52
N LEU A 819 -7.22 20.49 29.06
CA LEU A 819 -7.31 20.18 27.63
C LEU A 819 -8.38 21.03 26.91
N PHE A 820 -9.46 21.37 27.61
CA PHE A 820 -10.54 22.24 27.09
C PHE A 820 -10.14 23.72 27.08
N ASN A 821 -9.12 24.09 27.85
CA ASN A 821 -8.61 25.47 27.94
C ASN A 821 -7.37 25.70 27.05
N ASN A 822 -7.09 24.80 26.09
CA ASN A 822 -5.85 24.77 25.30
C ASN A 822 -4.56 24.61 26.14
N GLY A 823 -4.68 24.10 27.36
CA GLY A 823 -3.57 23.68 28.21
C GLY A 823 -3.05 22.28 27.86
N SER A 824 -2.10 21.78 28.64
CA SER A 824 -1.47 20.46 28.44
C SER A 824 -1.78 19.52 29.61
N PHE A 825 -2.13 18.27 29.31
CA PHE A 825 -2.25 17.21 30.31
C PHE A 825 -1.68 15.89 29.77
N VAL A 826 -0.54 15.48 30.30
CA VAL A 826 0.29 14.37 29.79
C VAL A 826 -0.06 13.08 30.53
N ALA A 827 -1.28 12.58 30.31
CA ALA A 827 -1.76 11.30 30.81
C ALA A 827 -2.56 10.52 29.76
N ASP A 828 -2.53 9.18 29.83
CA ASP A 828 -3.26 8.32 28.91
C ASP A 828 -4.78 8.39 29.15
N ILE A 829 -5.50 8.92 28.16
CA ILE A 829 -6.95 9.17 28.20
C ILE A 829 -7.77 7.88 28.27
N LYS A 830 -7.17 6.71 27.99
CA LYS A 830 -7.86 5.41 28.11
C LYS A 830 -8.46 5.16 29.50
N TRP A 831 -7.97 5.84 30.53
CA TRP A 831 -8.44 5.70 31.90
C TRP A 831 -9.68 6.52 32.24
N VAL A 832 -10.06 7.51 31.43
CA VAL A 832 -11.22 8.40 31.68
C VAL A 832 -12.54 7.68 32.01
N PRO A 833 -12.89 6.52 31.41
CA PRO A 833 -14.07 5.77 31.83
C PRO A 833 -14.12 5.41 33.33
N VAL A 834 -12.97 5.26 33.99
CA VAL A 834 -12.88 5.01 35.44
C VAL A 834 -13.30 6.25 36.24
N LEU A 835 -12.97 7.45 35.75
CA LEU A 835 -13.40 8.72 36.34
C LEU A 835 -14.91 8.90 36.23
N PHE A 836 -15.49 8.63 35.06
CA PHE A 836 -16.95 8.75 34.83
C PHE A 836 -17.76 7.82 35.73
N LYS A 837 -17.30 6.57 35.91
CA LYS A 837 -17.93 5.62 36.85
C LYS A 837 -17.95 6.09 38.31
N GLN A 838 -17.19 7.11 38.69
CA GLN A 838 -17.26 7.65 40.05
C GLN A 838 -18.58 8.42 40.30
N LEU A 839 -19.28 8.88 39.25
CA LEU A 839 -20.61 9.47 39.39
C LEU A 839 -21.67 8.47 39.88
N ASP A 840 -21.41 7.16 39.77
CA ASP A 840 -22.27 6.10 40.32
C ASP A 840 -22.05 5.89 41.84
N LYS A 841 -21.15 6.66 42.45
CA LYS A 841 -20.76 6.59 43.87
C LYS A 841 -21.09 7.91 44.57
N GLU A 842 -21.13 7.87 45.90
CA GLU A 842 -21.20 9.09 46.71
C GLU A 842 -19.92 9.90 46.51
N LEU A 843 -20.08 11.17 46.14
CA LEU A 843 -19.04 12.14 45.83
C LEU A 843 -19.47 13.53 46.32
N PRO A 844 -18.53 14.39 46.75
CA PRO A 844 -18.83 15.81 46.99
C PRO A 844 -19.39 16.50 45.74
N LEU A 845 -20.30 17.46 45.95
CA LEU A 845 -21.00 18.17 44.86
C LEU A 845 -20.02 18.89 43.91
N THR A 846 -18.92 19.43 44.44
CA THR A 846 -17.84 20.07 43.67
C THR A 846 -17.21 19.12 42.67
N SER A 847 -16.86 17.92 43.12
CA SER A 847 -16.26 16.88 42.27
C SER A 847 -17.25 16.35 41.24
N GLN A 848 -18.51 16.17 41.63
CA GLN A 848 -19.58 15.75 40.71
C GLN A 848 -19.79 16.77 39.59
N ASN A 849 -19.90 18.05 39.92
CA ASN A 849 -20.12 19.13 38.96
C ASN A 849 -18.94 19.25 37.99
N LEU A 850 -17.70 19.11 38.47
CA LEU A 850 -16.52 19.14 37.62
C LEU A 850 -16.53 18.01 36.59
N ILE A 851 -16.85 16.77 37.00
CA ILE A 851 -16.96 15.63 36.08
C ILE A 851 -18.12 15.83 35.10
N LYS A 852 -19.29 16.29 35.57
CA LYS A 852 -20.44 16.64 34.71
C LYS A 852 -20.08 17.69 33.66
N SER A 853 -19.26 18.69 34.02
CA SER A 853 -18.78 19.72 33.08
C SER A 853 -17.88 19.16 31.98
N ILE A 854 -17.08 18.12 32.28
CA ILE A 854 -16.22 17.44 31.30
C ILE A 854 -17.08 16.58 30.37
N LEU A 855 -18.08 15.87 30.90
CA LEU A 855 -19.04 15.12 30.08
C LEU A 855 -19.73 16.06 29.09
N LEU A 856 -20.35 17.14 29.57
CA LEU A 856 -21.05 18.09 28.69
C LEU A 856 -20.07 18.75 27.69
N GLY A 857 -18.95 19.31 28.16
CA GLY A 857 -17.96 19.96 27.30
C GLY A 857 -17.42 19.03 26.22
N SER A 858 -17.19 17.75 26.55
CA SER A 858 -16.73 16.78 25.54
C SER A 858 -17.73 16.53 24.41
N LEU A 859 -19.01 16.84 24.61
CA LEU A 859 -20.07 16.66 23.62
C LEU A 859 -20.36 17.91 22.79
N ILE A 860 -20.22 19.11 23.38
CA ILE A 860 -20.68 20.37 22.76
C ILE A 860 -19.55 21.31 22.31
N ASP A 861 -18.33 21.11 22.81
CA ASP A 861 -17.25 22.03 22.47
C ASP A 861 -16.56 21.57 21.18
N ASP A 862 -16.65 22.40 20.13
CA ASP A 862 -16.02 22.22 18.81
C ASP A 862 -14.48 22.38 18.87
N PHE A 863 -13.80 21.57 19.68
CA PHE A 863 -12.36 21.54 19.69
C PHE A 863 -11.85 20.65 18.55
N ASN A 864 -11.00 21.22 17.69
CA ASN A 864 -10.12 20.45 16.78
C ASN A 864 -9.05 19.71 17.59
N ASN A 865 -9.45 18.88 18.56
CA ASN A 865 -8.61 18.14 19.47
C ASN A 865 -9.05 16.67 19.52
N GLY A 866 -8.29 15.78 18.87
CA GLY A 866 -8.61 14.35 18.82
C GLY A 866 -8.59 13.64 20.18
N GLN A 867 -8.01 14.26 21.23
CA GLN A 867 -8.10 13.77 22.60
C GLN A 867 -9.50 13.97 23.19
N ILE A 868 -10.09 15.15 22.98
CA ILE A 868 -11.46 15.47 23.43
C ILE A 868 -12.47 14.59 22.69
N GLN A 869 -12.25 14.33 21.40
CA GLN A 869 -13.09 13.38 20.64
C GLN A 869 -13.08 11.97 21.25
N LYS A 870 -11.93 11.48 21.74
CA LYS A 870 -11.87 10.19 22.45
C LYS A 870 -12.64 10.23 23.77
N ILE A 871 -12.56 11.34 24.50
CA ILE A 871 -13.34 11.54 25.73
C ILE A 871 -14.84 11.54 25.40
N ALA A 872 -15.27 12.20 24.33
CA ALA A 872 -16.65 12.22 23.86
C ALA A 872 -17.19 10.81 23.60
N ASN A 873 -16.41 9.93 22.96
CA ASN A 873 -16.79 8.54 22.74
C ASN A 873 -16.99 7.79 24.07
N PHE A 874 -16.14 8.01 25.07
CA PHE A 874 -16.31 7.44 26.41
C PHE A 874 -17.54 8.01 27.14
N THR A 875 -17.78 9.32 26.99
CA THR A 875 -18.96 10.01 27.52
C THR A 875 -20.23 9.38 26.98
N GLN A 876 -20.33 9.20 25.66
CA GLN A 876 -21.49 8.60 25.01
C GLN A 876 -21.77 7.18 25.53
N GLN A 877 -20.74 6.35 25.64
CA GLN A 877 -20.87 4.99 26.19
C GLN A 877 -21.37 5.01 27.63
N TYR A 878 -20.84 5.91 28.47
CA TYR A 878 -21.28 6.01 29.85
C TYR A 878 -22.75 6.48 29.95
N LEU A 879 -23.14 7.51 29.20
CA LEU A 879 -24.51 8.07 29.25
C LEU A 879 -25.59 7.05 28.83
N THR A 880 -25.30 6.15 27.88
CA THR A 880 -26.25 5.07 27.53
C THR A 880 -26.54 4.10 28.68
N THR A 881 -25.69 4.07 29.73
CA THR A 881 -25.91 3.25 30.92
C THR A 881 -26.58 4.02 32.08
N ASN A 882 -26.72 5.34 31.96
CA ASN A 882 -27.27 6.23 32.99
C ASN A 882 -28.34 7.16 32.41
N GLU A 883 -29.57 6.65 32.30
CA GLU A 883 -30.73 7.33 31.70
C GLU A 883 -31.03 8.69 32.37
N LYS A 884 -30.95 8.77 33.72
CA LYS A 884 -31.18 10.03 34.43
C LYS A 884 -30.19 11.11 34.00
N LEU A 885 -28.89 10.78 33.95
CA LEU A 885 -27.86 11.73 33.55
C LEU A 885 -27.96 12.08 32.07
N ALA A 886 -28.34 11.12 31.21
CA ALA A 886 -28.60 11.36 29.79
C ALA A 886 -29.70 12.41 29.58
N HIS A 887 -30.82 12.34 30.32
CA HIS A 887 -31.90 13.35 30.28
C HIS A 887 -31.46 14.72 30.78
N ILE A 888 -30.62 14.77 31.82
CA ILE A 888 -30.04 16.02 32.34
C ILE A 888 -29.16 16.68 31.28
N VAL A 889 -28.26 15.92 30.65
CA VAL A 889 -27.38 16.41 29.58
C VAL A 889 -28.19 16.85 28.37
N PHE A 890 -29.21 16.08 27.96
CA PHE A 890 -30.11 16.44 26.88
C PHE A 890 -30.82 17.77 27.13
N THR A 891 -31.37 17.97 28.33
CA THR A 891 -32.05 19.21 28.72
C THR A 891 -31.08 20.40 28.68
N ALA A 892 -29.85 20.22 29.17
CA ALA A 892 -28.83 21.25 29.12
C ALA A 892 -28.45 21.63 27.67
N ILE A 893 -28.27 20.65 26.77
CA ILE A 893 -27.96 20.91 25.35
C ILE A 893 -29.09 21.67 24.66
N ILE A 894 -30.36 21.29 24.88
CA ILE A 894 -31.50 22.03 24.28
C ILE A 894 -31.51 23.49 24.75
N LYS A 895 -31.29 23.73 26.05
CA LYS A 895 -31.26 25.10 26.57
C LYS A 895 -30.06 25.91 26.08
N LEU A 896 -28.92 25.28 25.86
CA LEU A 896 -27.77 25.92 25.21
C LEU A 896 -28.07 26.25 23.74
N ALA A 897 -28.78 25.38 23.02
CA ALA A 897 -29.21 25.67 21.64
C ALA A 897 -30.20 26.85 21.57
N GLU A 898 -31.04 27.03 22.60
CA GLU A 898 -31.93 28.18 22.73
C GLU A 898 -31.14 29.49 22.94
N ASP A 899 -30.14 29.47 23.83
CA ASP A 899 -29.26 30.62 24.08
C ASP A 899 -28.48 31.02 22.82
N GLU A 900 -27.94 30.04 22.10
CA GLU A 900 -27.21 30.27 20.86
C GLU A 900 -28.12 30.84 19.75
N MET A 901 -29.36 30.35 19.60
CA MET A 901 -30.30 30.96 18.66
C MET A 901 -30.67 32.40 19.04
N ASN A 902 -30.79 32.69 20.34
CA ASN A 902 -31.01 34.06 20.81
C ASN A 902 -29.82 34.98 20.49
N HIS A 903 -28.59 34.46 20.56
CA HIS A 903 -27.39 35.17 20.10
C HIS A 903 -27.45 35.46 18.60
N GLN A 904 -27.84 34.47 17.77
CA GLN A 904 -27.99 34.67 16.33
C GLN A 904 -29.09 35.70 15.99
N LYS A 905 -30.23 35.67 16.69
CA LYS A 905 -31.30 36.67 16.56
C LYS A 905 -30.80 38.07 16.93
N PHE A 906 -30.02 38.20 18.00
CA PHE A 906 -29.38 39.46 18.40
C PHE A 906 -28.40 39.99 17.33
N ASN A 907 -27.52 39.12 16.81
CA ASN A 907 -26.56 39.48 15.76
C ASN A 907 -27.27 39.93 14.47
N ALA A 908 -28.35 39.26 14.10
CA ALA A 908 -29.18 39.63 12.96
C ALA A 908 -29.81 41.02 13.11
N GLU A 909 -30.35 41.34 14.29
CA GLU A 909 -30.93 42.64 14.60
C GLU A 909 -29.86 43.75 14.55
N TYR A 910 -28.66 43.47 15.05
CA TYR A 910 -27.53 44.39 14.97
C TYR A 910 -27.12 44.73 13.54
N ILE A 911 -26.94 43.71 12.69
CA ILE A 911 -26.55 43.89 11.28
C ILE A 911 -27.60 44.74 10.55
N LYS A 912 -28.87 44.43 10.75
CA LYS A 912 -30.00 45.17 10.17
C LYS A 912 -30.00 46.65 10.56
N ASN A 913 -29.68 46.96 11.82
CA ASN A 913 -29.72 48.32 12.34
C ASN A 913 -28.49 49.18 11.96
N ARG A 914 -27.33 48.56 11.65
CA ARG A 914 -26.06 49.30 11.46
C ARG A 914 -25.63 49.47 9.99
N HIS A 915 -26.03 48.58 9.09
CA HIS A 915 -25.51 48.55 7.72
C HIS A 915 -26.41 49.22 6.66
N ASP A 916 -27.52 49.86 7.05
CA ASP A 916 -28.56 50.37 6.11
C ASP A 916 -29.00 49.29 5.09
N GLU A 917 -28.91 48.01 5.45
CA GLU A 917 -29.42 46.89 4.68
C GLU A 917 -30.91 46.69 5.00
N ASP A 918 -31.75 47.62 4.55
CA ASP A 918 -33.21 47.58 4.74
C ASP A 918 -33.86 46.26 4.24
N ASP A 919 -33.16 45.55 3.34
CA ASP A 919 -33.59 44.28 2.74
C ASP A 919 -33.11 43.01 3.48
N PHE A 920 -32.33 43.12 4.57
CA PHE A 920 -31.85 41.94 5.30
C PHE A 920 -32.98 41.24 6.09
N GLN A 921 -33.23 39.96 5.78
CA GLN A 921 -34.22 39.13 6.45
C GLN A 921 -33.55 37.90 7.07
N PHE A 922 -33.69 37.74 8.38
CA PHE A 922 -33.17 36.59 9.12
C PHE A 922 -34.13 35.40 9.03
N PHE A 923 -33.60 34.25 8.61
CA PHE A 923 -34.30 32.98 8.64
C PHE A 923 -33.55 32.00 9.56
N PRO A 924 -34.12 31.62 10.72
CA PRO A 924 -33.49 30.68 11.65
C PRO A 924 -33.02 29.41 10.94
N ASN A 925 -31.79 28.97 11.22
CA ASN A 925 -31.20 27.73 10.68
C ASN A 925 -31.13 27.60 9.14
N MET A 926 -31.47 28.64 8.36
CA MET A 926 -31.46 28.59 6.89
C MET A 926 -30.38 29.47 6.25
N GLN A 927 -29.48 30.02 7.07
CA GLN A 927 -28.39 30.90 6.63
C GLN A 927 -27.11 30.62 7.39
N LYS A 928 -25.98 31.11 6.87
CA LYS A 928 -24.68 30.99 7.52
C LYS A 928 -24.72 31.63 8.89
N HIS A 929 -24.04 30.99 9.84
CA HIS A 929 -23.91 31.49 11.20
C HIS A 929 -23.32 32.91 11.20
N LEU A 930 -23.97 33.85 11.90
CA LEU A 930 -23.65 35.27 11.88
C LEU A 930 -22.47 35.55 12.81
N SER A 931 -21.27 35.23 12.33
CA SER A 931 -20.00 35.46 13.03
C SER A 931 -19.45 36.87 12.79
N GLY A 932 -18.87 37.50 13.81
CA GLY A 932 -18.10 38.75 13.69
C GLY A 932 -18.74 39.98 14.31
N VAL A 933 -20.05 39.93 14.61
CA VAL A 933 -20.75 40.99 15.36
C VAL A 933 -20.11 41.21 16.73
N ASP A 934 -19.75 40.13 17.42
CA ASP A 934 -19.11 40.18 18.74
C ASP A 934 -17.74 40.89 18.72
N TYR A 935 -17.00 40.82 17.61
CA TYR A 935 -15.73 41.53 17.46
C TYR A 935 -15.93 43.05 17.46
N TYR A 936 -17.01 43.54 16.84
CA TYR A 936 -17.33 44.97 16.81
C TYR A 936 -17.69 45.54 18.18
N PHE A 937 -18.30 44.73 19.04
CA PHE A 937 -18.56 45.09 20.44
C PHE A 937 -17.29 45.00 21.30
N ALA A 938 -16.40 44.05 21.03
CA ALA A 938 -15.12 43.96 21.72
C ALA A 938 -14.19 45.16 21.44
N GLU A 939 -14.31 45.81 20.27
CA GLU A 939 -13.55 47.02 19.91
C GLU A 939 -14.19 48.35 20.39
N ASN A 940 -15.48 48.37 20.74
CA ASN A 940 -16.19 49.59 21.17
C ASN A 940 -16.63 49.49 22.64
N GLU A 941 -15.91 50.15 23.54
CA GLU A 941 -16.18 50.13 25.00
C GLU A 941 -17.52 50.78 25.43
N GLU A 942 -18.26 51.44 24.52
CA GLU A 942 -19.51 52.16 24.84
C GLU A 942 -20.81 51.35 24.59
N GLU A 943 -20.74 50.16 23.97
CA GLU A 943 -21.91 49.30 23.71
C GLU A 943 -21.73 47.90 24.32
N SER A 944 -22.77 47.37 24.97
CA SER A 944 -22.76 46.00 25.51
C SER A 944 -23.22 44.99 24.46
N GLY A 945 -22.36 44.04 24.11
CA GLY A 945 -22.73 42.89 23.26
C GLY A 945 -23.70 41.92 23.93
N PHE A 946 -24.03 40.83 23.24
CA PHE A 946 -24.88 39.77 23.78
C PHE A 946 -24.26 39.12 25.03
N GLU A 947 -25.04 39.01 26.11
CA GLU A 947 -24.61 38.35 27.35
C GLU A 947 -25.16 36.91 27.39
N SER A 948 -24.33 35.94 26.98
CA SER A 948 -24.70 34.53 26.98
C SER A 948 -25.09 34.02 28.36
N GLN A 949 -26.19 33.25 28.42
CA GLN A 949 -26.67 32.62 29.64
C GLN A 949 -26.05 31.23 29.87
N ARG A 950 -24.99 30.87 29.13
CA ARG A 950 -24.35 29.53 29.17
C ARG A 950 -24.04 29.03 30.57
N GLU A 951 -23.35 29.80 31.40
CA GLU A 951 -23.01 29.39 32.77
C GLU A 951 -24.24 29.25 33.68
N VAL A 952 -25.25 30.11 33.48
CA VAL A 952 -26.52 30.04 34.21
C VAL A 952 -27.31 28.79 33.83
N ILE A 953 -27.31 28.45 32.54
CA ILE A 953 -27.94 27.23 32.00
C ILE A 953 -27.25 25.99 32.56
N ILE A 954 -25.92 25.95 32.54
CA ILE A 954 -25.15 24.83 33.12
C ILE A 954 -25.46 24.69 34.62
N GLN A 955 -25.46 25.78 35.37
CA GLN A 955 -25.77 25.76 36.80
C GLN A 955 -27.18 25.18 37.07
N LYS A 956 -28.21 25.69 36.39
CA LYS A 956 -29.60 25.27 36.63
C LYS A 956 -29.90 23.86 36.14
N TYR A 957 -29.55 23.56 34.89
CA TYR A 957 -30.02 22.35 34.23
C TYR A 957 -29.04 21.17 34.37
N LEU A 958 -27.72 21.40 34.43
CA LEU A 958 -26.73 20.32 34.60
C LEU A 958 -26.41 20.02 36.07
N TYR A 959 -26.20 21.06 36.89
CA TYR A 959 -25.79 20.90 38.29
C TYR A 959 -26.98 20.79 39.24
N GLU A 960 -27.96 21.68 39.13
CA GLU A 960 -29.17 21.68 39.97
C GLU A 960 -30.26 20.73 39.46
N GLU A 961 -30.09 20.18 38.26
CA GLU A 961 -30.99 19.19 37.63
C GLU A 961 -32.45 19.69 37.52
N GLU A 962 -32.64 20.98 37.26
CA GLU A 962 -33.97 21.59 37.12
C GLU A 962 -34.75 20.98 35.94
N ALA A 963 -36.01 20.59 36.18
CA ALA A 963 -36.86 20.02 35.14
C ALA A 963 -37.36 21.12 34.18
N CYS A 964 -37.40 20.82 32.88
CA CYS A 964 -37.93 21.71 31.86
C CYS A 964 -39.09 21.05 31.10
N ASP A 965 -40.11 21.85 30.75
CA ASP A 965 -41.23 21.43 29.91
C ASP A 965 -40.98 21.84 28.46
N PHE A 966 -41.07 20.87 27.54
CA PHE A 966 -40.86 21.05 26.10
C PHE A 966 -42.13 20.74 25.27
N THR A 967 -43.31 20.83 25.88
CA THR A 967 -44.62 20.61 25.22
C THR A 967 -44.86 21.46 23.96
N HIS A 968 -44.14 22.57 23.78
CA HIS A 968 -44.24 23.48 22.63
C HIS A 968 -42.90 23.69 21.90
N PHE A 969 -42.14 22.62 21.65
CA PHE A 969 -40.87 22.69 20.92
C PHE A 969 -41.04 23.11 19.44
N THR A 970 -40.32 24.16 19.01
CA THR A 970 -40.25 24.63 17.60
C THR A 970 -38.80 24.86 17.21
N LEU A 971 -38.34 24.30 16.08
CA LEU A 971 -36.92 24.34 15.69
C LEU A 971 -36.37 25.77 15.48
N ASP A 972 -37.21 26.72 15.10
CA ASP A 972 -36.84 28.13 14.87
C ASP A 972 -36.31 28.85 16.13
N ASP A 973 -36.54 28.26 17.31
CA ASP A 973 -36.07 28.78 18.59
C ASP A 973 -34.74 28.17 19.06
N TYR A 974 -34.17 27.22 18.31
CA TYR A 974 -32.95 26.50 18.70
C TYR A 974 -31.93 26.46 17.56
N ASP A 975 -30.66 26.71 17.87
CA ASP A 975 -29.58 26.62 16.89
C ASP A 975 -29.34 25.18 16.45
N ILE A 976 -29.40 24.93 15.15
CA ILE A 976 -29.30 23.59 14.58
C ILE A 976 -27.95 22.93 14.87
N ARG A 977 -26.84 23.69 14.92
CA ARG A 977 -25.51 23.12 15.16
C ARG A 977 -25.41 22.60 16.58
N MET A 978 -25.79 23.45 17.54
CA MET A 978 -25.78 23.08 18.96
C MET A 978 -26.77 21.95 19.24
N LEU A 979 -27.94 21.99 18.60
CA LEU A 979 -28.98 20.97 18.78
C LEU A 979 -28.54 19.59 18.27
N CYS A 980 -27.69 19.50 17.23
CA CYS A 980 -27.21 18.20 16.73
C CYS A 980 -26.48 17.37 17.80
N HIS A 981 -25.83 18.00 18.78
CA HIS A 981 -25.12 17.30 19.84
C HIS A 981 -26.05 16.48 20.76
N VAL A 982 -27.37 16.71 20.72
CA VAL A 982 -28.35 15.83 21.40
C VAL A 982 -28.25 14.39 20.91
N ALA A 983 -27.80 14.14 19.67
CA ALA A 983 -27.59 12.80 19.15
C ALA A 983 -26.58 11.98 19.98
N ASN A 984 -25.69 12.66 20.72
CA ASN A 984 -24.65 12.03 21.55
C ASN A 984 -25.01 11.95 23.04
N CYS A 985 -26.19 12.40 23.47
CA CYS A 985 -26.55 12.44 24.89
C CYS A 985 -26.89 11.08 25.54
N GLY A 986 -26.97 10.00 24.76
CA GLY A 986 -27.22 8.64 25.26
C GLY A 986 -28.70 8.25 25.36
N ILE A 987 -29.64 9.14 25.02
CA ILE A 987 -31.08 8.84 24.94
C ILE A 987 -31.40 7.99 23.69
N THR A 988 -32.43 7.15 23.79
CA THR A 988 -32.90 6.27 22.70
C THR A 988 -34.16 6.82 22.04
N LEU A 989 -34.49 6.32 20.83
CA LEU A 989 -35.70 6.72 20.08
C LEU A 989 -37.02 6.29 20.73
N GLN A 990 -36.98 5.62 21.89
CA GLN A 990 -38.19 5.30 22.66
C GLN A 990 -38.77 6.52 23.37
N ASP A 991 -37.93 7.51 23.71
CA ASP A 991 -38.38 8.77 24.27
C ASP A 991 -39.07 9.62 23.20
N GLY A 992 -40.31 10.04 23.49
CA GLY A 992 -41.16 10.72 22.52
C GLY A 992 -40.69 12.14 22.18
N LEU A 993 -40.12 12.87 23.14
CA LEU A 993 -39.60 14.21 22.91
C LEU A 993 -38.32 14.14 22.08
N PHE A 994 -37.40 13.26 22.45
CA PHE A 994 -36.16 13.04 21.71
C PHE A 994 -36.43 12.61 20.26
N TYR A 995 -37.40 11.71 20.05
CA TYR A 995 -37.82 11.29 18.72
C TYR A 995 -38.28 12.48 17.85
N GLU A 996 -39.11 13.37 18.40
CA GLU A 996 -39.58 14.55 17.67
C GLU A 996 -38.45 15.55 17.38
N VAL A 997 -37.54 15.77 18.34
CA VAL A 997 -36.37 16.64 18.13
C VAL A 997 -35.49 16.12 16.98
N ILE A 998 -35.14 14.83 16.98
CA ILE A 998 -34.34 14.20 15.91
C ILE A 998 -35.07 14.29 14.56
N LYS A 999 -36.39 14.13 14.54
CA LYS A 999 -37.20 14.28 13.32
C LYS A 999 -37.09 15.68 12.72
N GLN A 1000 -37.22 16.72 13.55
CA GLN A 1000 -37.09 18.11 13.12
C GLN A 1000 -35.68 18.42 12.60
N ILE A 1001 -34.64 17.88 13.24
CA ILE A 1001 -33.24 18.01 12.76
C ILE A 1001 -33.09 17.45 11.34
N ILE A 1002 -33.61 16.24 11.07
CA ILE A 1002 -33.53 15.62 9.74
C ILE A 1002 -34.30 16.41 8.69
N LEU A 1003 -35.50 16.88 9.00
CA LEU A 1003 -36.28 17.70 8.07
C LEU A 1003 -35.54 19.01 7.75
N CYS A 1004 -34.91 19.63 8.74
CA CYS A 1004 -34.09 20.81 8.56
C CYS A 1004 -32.85 20.53 7.70
N PHE A 1005 -32.17 19.40 7.90
CA PHE A 1005 -31.03 19.00 7.05
C PHE A 1005 -31.42 18.89 5.57
N ILE A 1006 -32.58 18.29 5.28
CA ILE A 1006 -33.10 18.17 3.91
C ILE A 1006 -33.39 19.56 3.34
N GLU A 1007 -34.05 20.43 4.10
CA GLU A 1007 -34.40 21.78 3.64
C GLU A 1007 -33.17 22.66 3.40
N ILE A 1008 -32.20 22.64 4.32
CA ILE A 1008 -30.93 23.38 4.20
C ILE A 1008 -30.20 22.95 2.92
N LYS A 1009 -30.06 21.64 2.71
CA LYS A 1009 -29.34 21.10 1.55
C LYS A 1009 -30.05 21.35 0.23
N TYR A 1010 -31.38 21.34 0.23
CA TYR A 1010 -32.17 21.68 -0.94
C TYR A 1010 -31.95 23.15 -1.35
N GLN A 1011 -31.91 24.08 -0.38
CA GLN A 1011 -31.70 25.50 -0.67
C GLN A 1011 -30.24 25.84 -0.97
N ALA A 1012 -29.28 25.13 -0.37
CA ALA A 1012 -27.85 25.40 -0.50
C ALA A 1012 -27.16 24.74 -1.72
N ASP A 1013 -27.87 23.87 -2.47
CA ASP A 1013 -27.33 23.08 -3.60
C ASP A 1013 -26.75 23.96 -4.73
N CYS A 1014 -27.07 25.26 -4.76
CA CYS A 1014 -26.59 26.20 -5.76
C CYS A 1014 -25.16 26.73 -5.47
N ASP A 1015 -24.80 26.90 -4.19
CA ASP A 1015 -23.57 27.60 -3.76
C ASP A 1015 -22.70 26.78 -2.78
N ASN A 1016 -23.05 25.51 -2.52
CA ASN A 1016 -22.29 24.58 -1.67
C ASN A 1016 -22.10 25.07 -0.22
N SER A 1017 -23.08 25.82 0.32
CA SER A 1017 -22.98 26.52 1.62
C SER A 1017 -23.55 25.74 2.81
N ALA A 1018 -24.12 24.55 2.62
CA ALA A 1018 -24.79 23.77 3.67
C ALA A 1018 -23.86 23.45 4.87
N PHE A 1019 -22.58 23.17 4.62
CA PHE A 1019 -21.60 22.92 5.68
C PHE A 1019 -21.35 24.17 6.55
N GLN A 1020 -21.59 25.37 6.01
CA GLN A 1020 -21.50 26.65 6.73
C GLN A 1020 -22.76 26.95 7.54
N ILE A 1021 -23.79 26.09 7.49
CA ILE A 1021 -25.01 26.21 8.28
C ILE A 1021 -25.01 25.13 9.36
N ILE A 1022 -24.84 23.86 8.99
CA ILE A 1022 -24.92 22.72 9.93
C ILE A 1022 -23.59 22.47 10.65
N GLY A 1023 -22.45 22.74 10.01
CA GLY A 1023 -21.15 22.28 10.50
C GLY A 1023 -20.88 20.80 10.20
N THR A 1024 -19.62 20.47 9.87
CA THR A 1024 -19.24 19.10 9.47
C THR A 1024 -19.38 18.11 10.64
N PHE A 1025 -18.93 18.49 11.84
CA PHE A 1025 -18.95 17.61 13.02
C PHE A 1025 -20.37 17.35 13.52
N SER A 1026 -21.19 18.39 13.63
CA SER A 1026 -22.61 18.28 14.01
C SER A 1026 -23.41 17.35 13.08
N LYS A 1027 -23.16 17.37 11.77
CA LYS A 1027 -23.73 16.39 10.83
C LYS A 1027 -23.32 14.95 11.22
N TYR A 1028 -22.05 14.74 11.53
CA TYR A 1028 -21.52 13.41 11.84
C TYR A 1028 -22.03 12.84 13.17
N ASP A 1029 -22.30 13.68 14.17
CA ASP A 1029 -22.92 13.27 15.42
C ASP A 1029 -24.28 12.58 15.18
N VAL A 1030 -25.12 13.21 14.37
CA VAL A 1030 -26.44 12.68 13.99
C VAL A 1030 -26.30 11.39 13.17
N VAL A 1031 -25.39 11.36 12.19
CA VAL A 1031 -25.13 10.15 11.38
C VAL A 1031 -24.67 8.98 12.26
N HIS A 1032 -23.71 9.20 13.16
CA HIS A 1032 -23.16 8.15 14.01
C HIS A 1032 -24.23 7.60 14.97
N PHE A 1033 -25.10 8.47 15.49
CA PHE A 1033 -26.29 8.05 16.23
C PHE A 1033 -27.18 7.11 15.41
N PHE A 1034 -27.55 7.48 14.18
CA PHE A 1034 -28.36 6.61 13.34
C PHE A 1034 -27.68 5.28 13.02
N GLN A 1035 -26.38 5.28 12.71
CA GLN A 1035 -25.59 4.06 12.49
C GLN A 1035 -25.64 3.10 13.67
N ARG A 1036 -25.62 3.64 14.91
CA ARG A 1036 -25.77 2.86 16.14
C ARG A 1036 -27.16 2.25 16.23
N GLU A 1037 -28.21 3.06 16.04
CA GLU A 1037 -29.61 2.63 16.18
C GLU A 1037 -30.03 1.62 15.09
N ILE A 1038 -29.63 1.77 13.83
CA ILE A 1038 -30.05 0.86 12.77
C ILE A 1038 -29.53 -0.58 12.96
N CYS A 1039 -28.41 -0.77 13.65
CA CYS A 1039 -27.95 -2.10 14.03
C CYS A 1039 -28.00 -2.42 15.53
N ALA A 1040 -28.84 -1.69 16.28
CA ALA A 1040 -29.40 -2.17 17.55
C ALA A 1040 -30.49 -3.23 17.27
N ASP A 1041 -31.59 -3.24 18.02
CA ASP A 1041 -32.69 -4.17 17.83
C ASP A 1041 -33.63 -3.80 16.64
N GLN A 1042 -34.71 -4.56 16.47
CA GLN A 1042 -35.67 -4.34 15.38
C GLN A 1042 -36.54 -3.09 15.61
N GLU A 1043 -36.92 -2.81 16.86
CA GLU A 1043 -37.76 -1.66 17.19
C GLU A 1043 -37.01 -0.35 16.92
N SER A 1044 -35.75 -0.24 17.34
CA SER A 1044 -34.91 0.92 17.00
C SER A 1044 -34.78 1.12 15.48
N PHE A 1045 -34.55 0.03 14.73
CA PHE A 1045 -34.47 0.11 13.26
C PHE A 1045 -35.77 0.59 12.62
N ASP A 1046 -36.92 0.06 13.03
CA ASP A 1046 -38.23 0.45 12.48
C ASP A 1046 -38.51 1.94 12.76
N ARG A 1047 -38.10 2.47 13.93
CA ARG A 1047 -38.19 3.89 14.26
C ARG A 1047 -37.29 4.76 13.39
N VAL A 1048 -36.06 4.33 13.12
CA VAL A 1048 -35.15 5.05 12.20
C VAL A 1048 -35.73 5.06 10.78
N ILE A 1049 -36.24 3.94 10.29
CA ILE A 1049 -36.89 3.88 8.97
C ILE A 1049 -38.07 4.84 8.91
N SER A 1050 -38.90 4.89 9.96
CA SER A 1050 -40.02 5.83 10.03
C SER A 1050 -39.53 7.29 9.97
N LEU A 1051 -38.45 7.64 10.69
CA LEU A 1051 -37.86 8.99 10.66
C LEU A 1051 -37.30 9.38 9.28
N LEU A 1052 -36.72 8.43 8.55
CA LEU A 1052 -36.05 8.68 7.27
C LEU A 1052 -36.97 8.54 6.05
N PHE A 1053 -38.14 7.93 6.17
CA PHE A 1053 -39.02 7.68 5.01
C PHE A 1053 -40.44 8.24 5.17
N ASP A 1054 -40.99 8.30 6.39
CA ASP A 1054 -42.39 8.72 6.57
C ASP A 1054 -42.55 10.24 6.56
N GLY A 1055 -43.33 10.75 5.60
CA GLY A 1055 -43.61 12.18 5.47
C GLY A 1055 -42.43 13.00 4.93
N ILE A 1056 -41.43 12.35 4.35
CA ILE A 1056 -40.30 12.98 3.68
C ILE A 1056 -40.65 13.37 2.23
N ASP A 1057 -40.29 14.60 1.84
CA ASP A 1057 -40.41 15.08 0.46
C ASP A 1057 -39.13 14.74 -0.34
N PHE A 1058 -39.16 13.62 -1.06
CA PHE A 1058 -38.03 13.16 -1.87
C PHE A 1058 -37.73 14.05 -3.08
N ASP A 1059 -38.63 14.96 -3.48
CA ASP A 1059 -38.33 15.89 -4.56
C ASP A 1059 -37.38 17.01 -4.13
N LYS A 1060 -37.15 17.18 -2.81
CA LYS A 1060 -36.14 18.09 -2.25
C LYS A 1060 -34.76 17.46 -2.07
N PHE A 1061 -34.54 16.21 -2.47
CA PHE A 1061 -33.25 15.55 -2.28
C PHE A 1061 -32.20 16.05 -3.28
N SER A 1062 -31.17 16.70 -2.76
CA SER A 1062 -29.90 16.94 -3.45
C SER A 1062 -28.96 15.73 -3.36
N ARG A 1063 -27.85 15.78 -4.10
CA ARG A 1063 -26.77 14.78 -3.98
C ARG A 1063 -26.27 14.63 -2.55
N GLU A 1064 -26.09 15.74 -1.84
CA GLU A 1064 -25.63 15.75 -0.45
C GLU A 1064 -26.63 15.10 0.52
N THR A 1065 -27.91 15.11 0.17
CA THR A 1065 -28.98 14.48 0.96
C THR A 1065 -28.98 12.96 0.74
N ILE A 1066 -28.75 12.50 -0.49
CA ILE A 1066 -28.51 11.09 -0.79
C ILE A 1066 -27.28 10.60 -0.03
N GLU A 1067 -26.17 11.35 -0.06
CA GLU A 1067 -24.95 11.02 0.67
C GLU A 1067 -25.18 10.93 2.19
N LEU A 1068 -26.04 11.77 2.78
CA LEU A 1068 -26.42 11.67 4.20
C LEU A 1068 -27.13 10.33 4.51
N TYR A 1069 -28.00 9.86 3.63
CA TYR A 1069 -28.70 8.58 3.84
C TYR A 1069 -27.74 7.41 3.68
N LEU A 1070 -26.86 7.46 2.67
CA LEU A 1070 -25.79 6.46 2.51
C LEU A 1070 -24.85 6.45 3.72
N ASP A 1071 -24.51 7.63 4.27
CA ASP A 1071 -23.74 7.80 5.50
C ASP A 1071 -24.36 7.04 6.67
N VAL A 1072 -25.69 7.01 6.76
CA VAL A 1072 -26.40 6.24 7.79
C VAL A 1072 -26.31 4.74 7.52
N PHE A 1073 -26.63 4.28 6.30
CA PHE A 1073 -26.78 2.85 6.02
C PHE A 1073 -25.46 2.10 5.79
N CYS A 1074 -24.33 2.79 5.57
CA CYS A 1074 -23.06 2.14 5.29
C CYS A 1074 -22.56 1.20 6.40
N SER A 1075 -23.02 1.40 7.65
CA SER A 1075 -22.68 0.52 8.77
C SER A 1075 -23.20 -0.91 8.61
N PHE A 1076 -24.18 -1.16 7.74
CA PHE A 1076 -24.62 -2.52 7.43
C PHE A 1076 -23.51 -3.34 6.79
N VAL A 1077 -22.73 -2.75 5.86
CA VAL A 1077 -21.66 -3.46 5.15
C VAL A 1077 -20.57 -3.91 6.13
N SER A 1078 -20.06 -2.98 6.94
CA SER A 1078 -19.01 -3.27 7.92
C SER A 1078 -19.45 -4.25 9.01
N ARG A 1079 -20.67 -4.12 9.55
CA ARG A 1079 -21.19 -5.09 10.52
C ARG A 1079 -21.46 -6.45 9.90
N TYR A 1080 -21.93 -6.52 8.65
CA TYR A 1080 -22.15 -7.80 7.98
C TYR A 1080 -20.84 -8.56 7.73
N PHE A 1081 -19.79 -7.82 7.38
CA PHE A 1081 -18.43 -8.33 7.24
C PHE A 1081 -17.89 -8.88 8.56
N ASP A 1082 -17.99 -8.11 9.66
CA ASP A 1082 -17.50 -8.48 10.99
C ASP A 1082 -18.33 -9.62 11.64
N ALA A 1083 -19.62 -9.73 11.31
CA ALA A 1083 -20.53 -10.74 11.83
C ALA A 1083 -20.35 -12.16 11.23
N TYR A 1084 -19.17 -12.50 10.70
CA TYR A 1084 -18.96 -13.80 10.05
C TYR A 1084 -19.08 -15.02 10.96
N GLN A 1085 -18.99 -14.83 12.28
CA GLN A 1085 -19.26 -15.88 13.27
C GLN A 1085 -20.66 -15.81 13.87
N ASP A 1086 -21.44 -14.75 13.58
CA ASP A 1086 -22.78 -14.53 14.12
C ASP A 1086 -23.85 -14.57 13.01
N ASN A 1087 -24.26 -15.79 12.68
CA ASN A 1087 -25.30 -16.03 11.68
C ASN A 1087 -26.63 -15.33 12.03
N LYS A 1088 -26.97 -15.16 13.32
CA LYS A 1088 -28.24 -14.50 13.70
C LYS A 1088 -28.19 -13.02 13.37
N LEU A 1089 -27.04 -12.39 13.61
CA LEU A 1089 -26.84 -10.98 13.27
C LEU A 1089 -26.88 -10.77 11.74
N ARG A 1090 -26.25 -11.65 10.94
CA ARG A 1090 -26.36 -11.59 9.47
C ARG A 1090 -27.80 -11.74 8.99
N GLU A 1091 -28.55 -12.71 9.52
CA GLU A 1091 -29.97 -12.88 9.18
C GLU A 1091 -30.83 -11.67 9.53
N LEU A 1092 -30.53 -11.02 10.67
CA LEU A 1092 -31.20 -9.79 11.06
C LEU A 1092 -30.89 -8.65 10.08
N ILE A 1093 -29.62 -8.49 9.68
CA ILE A 1093 -29.20 -7.48 8.69
C ILE A 1093 -29.88 -7.75 7.34
N GLU A 1094 -29.87 -8.99 6.83
CA GLU A 1094 -30.56 -9.36 5.58
C GLU A 1094 -32.05 -9.00 5.61
N LYS A 1095 -32.72 -9.22 6.76
CA LYS A 1095 -34.13 -8.86 6.95
C LYS A 1095 -34.31 -7.33 6.93
N LYS A 1096 -33.44 -6.59 7.62
CA LYS A 1096 -33.45 -5.12 7.64
C LYS A 1096 -33.21 -4.54 6.24
N ILE A 1097 -32.29 -5.11 5.45
CA ILE A 1097 -32.05 -4.70 4.05
C ILE A 1097 -33.28 -4.93 3.16
N LYS A 1098 -34.04 -6.02 3.33
CA LYS A 1098 -35.28 -6.25 2.57
C LYS A 1098 -36.37 -5.22 2.90
N ILE A 1099 -36.46 -4.79 4.16
CA ILE A 1099 -37.36 -3.71 4.58
C ILE A 1099 -36.91 -2.39 3.93
N LEU A 1100 -35.62 -2.10 3.96
CA LEU A 1100 -35.04 -0.92 3.32
C LEU A 1100 -35.28 -0.93 1.79
N GLU A 1101 -35.09 -2.07 1.11
CA GLU A 1101 -35.37 -2.26 -0.32
C GLU A 1101 -36.82 -1.88 -0.65
N THR A 1102 -37.78 -2.31 0.17
CA THR A 1102 -39.21 -2.00 -0.04
C THR A 1102 -39.49 -0.50 0.04
N ASN A 1103 -38.89 0.18 1.02
CA ASN A 1103 -39.06 1.63 1.20
C ASN A 1103 -38.42 2.43 0.07
N ILE A 1104 -37.20 2.07 -0.36
CA ILE A 1104 -36.50 2.75 -1.45
C ILE A 1104 -37.24 2.56 -2.78
N LEU A 1105 -37.75 1.35 -3.06
CA LEU A 1105 -38.50 1.09 -4.29
C LEU A 1105 -39.84 1.86 -4.35
N ALA A 1106 -40.41 2.23 -3.20
CA ALA A 1106 -41.62 3.06 -3.12
C ALA A 1106 -41.38 4.54 -3.44
N ILE A 1107 -40.12 4.99 -3.54
CA ILE A 1107 -39.77 6.38 -3.88
C ILE A 1107 -40.13 6.65 -5.35
N ASN A 1108 -40.89 7.72 -5.58
CA ASN A 1108 -41.33 8.14 -6.91
C ASN A 1108 -40.21 8.77 -7.74
N ASN A 1109 -39.31 9.55 -7.11
CA ASN A 1109 -38.20 10.23 -7.77
C ASN A 1109 -37.12 9.24 -8.23
N PRO A 1110 -36.89 9.03 -9.54
CA PRO A 1110 -35.97 8.01 -10.03
C PRO A 1110 -34.52 8.25 -9.64
N SER A 1111 -34.06 9.51 -9.63
CA SER A 1111 -32.66 9.86 -9.31
C SER A 1111 -32.33 9.52 -7.86
N VAL A 1112 -33.24 9.87 -6.93
CA VAL A 1112 -33.10 9.55 -5.51
C VAL A 1112 -33.17 8.05 -5.27
N ARG A 1113 -34.13 7.37 -5.91
CA ARG A 1113 -34.28 5.92 -5.81
C ARG A 1113 -33.00 5.20 -6.25
N ILE A 1114 -32.46 5.54 -7.44
CA ILE A 1114 -31.22 4.95 -7.98
C ILE A 1114 -30.02 5.27 -7.08
N GLY A 1115 -29.91 6.51 -6.60
CA GLY A 1115 -28.84 6.90 -5.66
C GLY A 1115 -28.83 6.07 -4.39
N LEU A 1116 -30.00 5.83 -3.79
CA LEU A 1116 -30.14 5.07 -2.54
C LEU A 1116 -30.04 3.54 -2.73
N THR A 1117 -30.15 3.00 -3.95
CA THR A 1117 -29.98 1.55 -4.15
C THR A 1117 -28.58 1.06 -3.76
N GLN A 1118 -27.59 1.95 -3.67
CA GLN A 1118 -26.24 1.61 -3.20
C GLN A 1118 -26.26 0.97 -1.80
N ALA A 1119 -27.08 1.47 -0.88
CA ALA A 1119 -27.20 0.93 0.47
C ALA A 1119 -27.78 -0.49 0.47
N VAL A 1120 -28.82 -0.74 -0.33
CA VAL A 1120 -29.47 -2.06 -0.45
C VAL A 1120 -28.57 -3.06 -1.19
N ALA A 1121 -27.77 -2.55 -2.13
CA ALA A 1121 -26.75 -3.33 -2.83
C ALA A 1121 -25.63 -3.82 -1.90
N MET A 1122 -25.58 -3.37 -0.64
CA MET A 1122 -24.47 -3.61 0.29
C MET A 1122 -23.13 -3.09 -0.24
N ILE A 1123 -23.17 -1.95 -0.95
CA ILE A 1123 -21.98 -1.29 -1.51
C ILE A 1123 -21.53 -0.19 -0.55
N ASP A 1124 -20.28 -0.26 -0.08
CA ASP A 1124 -19.69 0.80 0.73
C ASP A 1124 -19.55 2.07 -0.13
N HIS A 1125 -20.01 3.22 0.36
CA HIS A 1125 -19.86 4.50 -0.35
C HIS A 1125 -18.65 5.32 0.11
N LYS A 1126 -17.99 4.89 1.19
CA LYS A 1126 -16.94 5.65 1.88
C LYS A 1126 -15.55 5.04 1.80
N PHE A 1127 -15.46 3.72 1.62
CA PHE A 1127 -14.20 2.99 1.48
C PHE A 1127 -13.20 3.22 2.63
N TYR A 1128 -13.70 3.25 3.88
CA TYR A 1128 -12.84 3.52 5.04
C TYR A 1128 -12.14 2.26 5.55
N GLY A 1129 -10.82 2.36 5.69
CA GLY A 1129 -9.97 1.37 6.36
C GLY A 1129 -9.48 0.22 5.48
N ASP A 1130 -8.39 -0.40 5.91
CA ASP A 1130 -7.77 -1.54 5.24
C ASP A 1130 -8.35 -2.86 5.80
N TRP A 1131 -9.42 -3.37 5.17
CA TRP A 1131 -10.11 -4.59 5.60
C TRP A 1131 -9.33 -5.86 5.26
N SER A 1132 -8.21 -5.76 4.52
CA SER A 1132 -7.35 -6.92 4.22
C SER A 1132 -6.72 -7.53 5.47
N LYS A 1133 -6.65 -6.76 6.57
CA LYS A 1133 -6.12 -7.18 7.88
C LYS A 1133 -7.16 -7.86 8.77
N CYS A 1134 -8.44 -7.84 8.38
CA CYS A 1134 -9.55 -8.38 9.16
C CYS A 1134 -9.97 -9.75 8.61
N ASN A 1135 -10.37 -10.68 9.46
CA ASN A 1135 -10.85 -12.00 9.02
C ASN A 1135 -12.35 -11.97 8.74
N THR A 1136 -12.79 -12.61 7.66
CA THR A 1136 -14.21 -12.88 7.38
C THR A 1136 -14.37 -14.21 6.63
N SER A 1137 -15.60 -14.72 6.58
CA SER A 1137 -15.99 -15.82 5.70
C SER A 1137 -17.50 -15.74 5.39
N TYR A 1138 -17.96 -16.40 4.33
CA TYR A 1138 -19.37 -16.36 3.91
C TYR A 1138 -19.95 -17.76 3.73
N SER A 1139 -21.13 -17.98 4.31
CA SER A 1139 -21.92 -19.19 4.05
C SER A 1139 -22.57 -19.14 2.66
N GLU A 1140 -23.02 -20.31 2.17
CA GLU A 1140 -23.81 -20.41 0.93
C GLU A 1140 -25.02 -19.47 0.90
N LYS A 1141 -25.67 -19.27 2.05
CA LYS A 1141 -26.81 -18.37 2.18
C LYS A 1141 -26.36 -16.91 2.00
N ASP A 1142 -25.28 -16.52 2.65
CA ASP A 1142 -24.72 -15.16 2.58
C ASP A 1142 -24.32 -14.82 1.14
N LYS A 1143 -23.63 -15.74 0.46
CA LYS A 1143 -23.22 -15.57 -0.94
C LYS A 1143 -24.41 -15.42 -1.88
N ARG A 1144 -25.49 -16.18 -1.68
CA ARG A 1144 -26.72 -16.04 -2.47
C ARG A 1144 -27.39 -14.69 -2.25
N PHE A 1145 -27.44 -14.22 -1.01
CA PHE A 1145 -28.00 -12.90 -0.68
C PHE A 1145 -27.19 -11.79 -1.35
N LEU A 1146 -25.87 -11.78 -1.19
CA LEU A 1146 -24.98 -10.78 -1.80
C LEU A 1146 -25.07 -10.81 -3.34
N ASN A 1147 -25.00 -11.99 -3.96
CA ASN A 1147 -25.17 -12.15 -5.40
C ASN A 1147 -26.48 -11.55 -5.92
N GLN A 1148 -27.58 -11.77 -5.19
CA GLN A 1148 -28.88 -11.23 -5.56
C GLN A 1148 -28.89 -9.70 -5.51
N GLN A 1149 -28.30 -9.09 -4.47
CA GLN A 1149 -28.28 -7.63 -4.33
C GLN A 1149 -27.34 -6.96 -5.33
N TYR A 1150 -26.13 -7.51 -5.50
CA TYR A 1150 -25.17 -7.01 -6.49
C TYR A 1150 -25.69 -7.14 -7.92
N GLY A 1151 -26.26 -8.30 -8.30
CA GLY A 1151 -26.79 -8.49 -9.65
C GLY A 1151 -27.93 -7.53 -10.00
N LYS A 1152 -28.76 -7.15 -9.02
CA LYS A 1152 -29.85 -6.18 -9.19
C LYS A 1152 -29.36 -4.74 -9.33
N TYR A 1153 -28.46 -4.30 -8.44
CA TYR A 1153 -28.22 -2.86 -8.22
C TYR A 1153 -26.77 -2.43 -8.47
N GLY A 1154 -25.82 -3.36 -8.61
CA GLY A 1154 -24.39 -3.05 -8.71
C GLY A 1154 -24.02 -2.23 -9.94
N HIS A 1155 -24.74 -2.39 -11.06
CA HIS A 1155 -24.48 -1.66 -12.31
C HIS A 1155 -24.74 -0.15 -12.20
N HIS A 1156 -25.67 0.28 -11.34
CA HIS A 1156 -25.90 1.71 -11.07
C HIS A 1156 -24.73 2.37 -10.34
N HIS A 1157 -23.89 1.58 -9.66
CA HIS A 1157 -22.81 2.03 -8.77
C HIS A 1157 -21.49 1.34 -9.08
N PHE A 1158 -21.18 1.16 -10.37
CA PHE A 1158 -20.14 0.24 -10.85
C PHE A 1158 -18.76 0.44 -10.22
N ARG A 1159 -18.28 1.68 -10.12
CA ARG A 1159 -17.02 2.00 -9.45
C ARG A 1159 -17.01 1.55 -7.99
N SER A 1160 -18.07 1.89 -7.26
CA SER A 1160 -18.20 1.57 -5.85
C SER A 1160 -18.35 0.07 -5.60
N PHE A 1161 -19.02 -0.62 -6.52
CA PHE A 1161 -19.18 -2.07 -6.51
C PHE A 1161 -17.83 -2.80 -6.57
N LEU A 1162 -16.93 -2.44 -7.50
CA LEU A 1162 -15.60 -3.07 -7.61
C LEU A 1162 -14.78 -2.89 -6.33
N MET A 1163 -14.77 -1.69 -5.78
CA MET A 1163 -14.07 -1.39 -4.53
C MET A 1163 -14.65 -2.17 -3.34
N THR A 1164 -15.98 -2.30 -3.26
CA THR A 1164 -16.63 -3.09 -2.22
C THR A 1164 -16.31 -4.57 -2.35
N LEU A 1165 -16.30 -5.14 -3.56
CA LEU A 1165 -15.91 -6.54 -3.77
C LEU A 1165 -14.51 -6.83 -3.22
N TYR A 1166 -13.57 -5.91 -3.45
CA TYR A 1166 -12.22 -6.03 -2.91
C TYR A 1166 -12.22 -6.00 -1.37
N GLN A 1167 -12.91 -5.03 -0.76
CA GLN A 1167 -13.03 -4.93 0.70
C GLN A 1167 -13.70 -6.16 1.33
N MET A 1168 -14.69 -6.73 0.66
CA MET A 1168 -15.46 -7.89 1.13
C MET A 1168 -14.73 -9.23 0.95
N HIS A 1169 -13.44 -9.23 0.59
CA HIS A 1169 -12.60 -10.42 0.38
C HIS A 1169 -13.08 -11.31 -0.77
N ILE A 1170 -12.71 -10.94 -2.00
CA ILE A 1170 -13.02 -11.67 -3.25
C ILE A 1170 -12.86 -13.20 -3.13
N LYS A 1171 -11.78 -13.69 -2.50
CA LYS A 1171 -11.51 -15.12 -2.31
C LYS A 1171 -12.61 -15.86 -1.55
N GLU A 1172 -13.20 -15.22 -0.55
CA GLU A 1172 -14.27 -15.82 0.26
C GLU A 1172 -15.61 -15.81 -0.50
N LEU A 1173 -15.80 -14.91 -1.45
CA LEU A 1173 -17.01 -14.79 -2.27
C LEU A 1173 -17.00 -15.69 -3.51
N LEU A 1174 -15.83 -16.03 -4.02
CA LEU A 1174 -15.67 -16.93 -5.16
C LEU A 1174 -16.10 -18.38 -4.85
N PRO A 1175 -16.49 -19.17 -5.87
CA PRO A 1175 -16.73 -18.75 -7.26
C PRO A 1175 -18.11 -18.12 -7.49
N ASP A 1176 -19.04 -18.26 -6.54
CA ASP A 1176 -20.46 -17.95 -6.71
C ASP A 1176 -20.73 -16.51 -7.14
N ILE A 1177 -19.87 -15.58 -6.71
CA ILE A 1177 -19.97 -14.15 -7.02
C ILE A 1177 -19.85 -13.84 -8.52
N LEU A 1178 -19.25 -14.73 -9.32
CA LEU A 1178 -18.99 -14.50 -10.75
C LEU A 1178 -20.27 -14.23 -11.55
N ILE A 1179 -21.40 -14.83 -11.16
CA ILE A 1179 -22.68 -14.65 -11.85
C ILE A 1179 -23.15 -13.20 -11.72
N SER A 1180 -23.14 -12.65 -10.50
CA SER A 1180 -23.57 -11.26 -10.29
C SER A 1180 -22.56 -10.27 -10.88
N VAL A 1181 -21.26 -10.56 -10.81
CA VAL A 1181 -20.23 -9.74 -11.45
C VAL A 1181 -20.46 -9.68 -12.96
N GLU A 1182 -20.61 -10.83 -13.63
CA GLU A 1182 -20.86 -10.86 -15.07
C GLU A 1182 -22.13 -10.07 -15.41
N THR A 1183 -23.21 -10.24 -14.64
CA THR A 1183 -24.46 -9.51 -14.86
C THR A 1183 -24.26 -7.99 -14.76
N VAL A 1184 -23.52 -7.53 -13.74
CA VAL A 1184 -23.20 -6.11 -13.55
C VAL A 1184 -22.39 -5.57 -14.72
N PHE A 1185 -21.32 -6.27 -15.12
CA PHE A 1185 -20.46 -5.89 -16.24
C PHE A 1185 -21.26 -5.82 -17.56
N SER A 1186 -22.08 -6.85 -17.82
CA SER A 1186 -22.98 -6.93 -18.97
C SER A 1186 -23.97 -5.76 -19.05
N ASN A 1187 -24.54 -5.34 -17.91
CA ASN A 1187 -25.47 -4.22 -17.87
C ASN A 1187 -24.75 -2.89 -18.13
N CYS A 1188 -23.59 -2.67 -17.50
CA CYS A 1188 -22.78 -1.47 -17.73
C CYS A 1188 -22.35 -1.30 -19.20
N GLU A 1189 -21.95 -2.40 -19.86
CA GLU A 1189 -21.60 -2.40 -21.28
C GLU A 1189 -22.81 -2.07 -22.17
N LYS A 1190 -23.98 -2.68 -21.89
CA LYS A 1190 -25.23 -2.44 -22.65
C LYS A 1190 -25.73 -1.01 -22.51
N GLU A 1191 -25.66 -0.45 -21.31
CA GLU A 1191 -26.08 0.92 -21.01
C GLU A 1191 -25.12 1.96 -21.59
N LYS A 1192 -23.95 1.54 -22.09
CA LYS A 1192 -22.86 2.40 -22.56
C LYS A 1192 -22.54 3.48 -21.54
N SER A 1193 -22.41 3.08 -20.26
CA SER A 1193 -22.02 4.02 -19.22
C SER A 1193 -20.73 4.72 -19.65
N TRP A 1194 -20.75 6.06 -19.65
CA TRP A 1194 -19.69 6.90 -20.18
C TRP A 1194 -18.33 6.68 -19.47
N ASP A 1195 -18.36 6.02 -18.31
CA ASP A 1195 -17.21 5.72 -17.45
C ASP A 1195 -16.89 4.22 -17.34
N TYR A 1196 -17.56 3.31 -18.06
CA TYR A 1196 -17.36 1.85 -17.92
C TYR A 1196 -15.89 1.43 -18.16
N GLU A 1197 -15.36 1.76 -19.33
CA GLU A 1197 -13.97 1.41 -19.70
C GLU A 1197 -12.97 2.10 -18.76
N LYS A 1198 -13.21 3.38 -18.46
CA LYS A 1198 -12.39 4.19 -17.57
C LYS A 1198 -12.32 3.57 -16.17
N THR A 1199 -13.45 3.12 -15.64
CA THR A 1199 -13.56 2.54 -14.29
C THR A 1199 -12.81 1.22 -14.19
N ILE A 1200 -12.89 0.37 -15.22
CA ILE A 1200 -12.12 -0.89 -15.29
C ILE A 1200 -10.62 -0.60 -15.33
N CYS A 1201 -10.19 0.36 -16.14
CA CYS A 1201 -8.78 0.78 -16.21
C CYS A 1201 -8.27 1.33 -14.86
N GLU A 1202 -9.07 2.16 -14.18
CA GLU A 1202 -8.70 2.72 -12.86
C GLU A 1202 -8.63 1.65 -11.76
N HIS A 1203 -9.39 0.55 -11.87
CA HIS A 1203 -9.50 -0.52 -10.86
C HIS A 1203 -9.02 -1.88 -11.39
N GLN A 1204 -8.09 -1.87 -12.36
CA GLN A 1204 -7.63 -3.07 -13.05
C GLN A 1204 -7.05 -4.13 -12.10
N SER A 1205 -6.37 -3.71 -11.02
CA SER A 1205 -5.82 -4.62 -10.01
C SER A 1205 -6.88 -5.49 -9.32
N ILE A 1206 -8.08 -4.94 -9.09
CA ILE A 1206 -9.21 -5.66 -8.47
C ILE A 1206 -9.77 -6.68 -9.46
N VAL A 1207 -9.96 -6.26 -10.71
CA VAL A 1207 -10.49 -7.11 -11.79
C VAL A 1207 -9.54 -8.26 -12.09
N ASP A 1208 -8.23 -7.97 -12.21
CA ASP A 1208 -7.18 -8.97 -12.41
C ASP A 1208 -7.16 -9.99 -11.27
N LYS A 1209 -7.27 -9.53 -10.02
CA LYS A 1209 -7.32 -10.42 -8.85
C LYS A 1209 -8.56 -11.32 -8.88
N LEU A 1210 -9.72 -10.79 -9.23
CA LEU A 1210 -10.96 -11.56 -9.35
C LEU A 1210 -10.84 -12.71 -10.36
N ILE A 1211 -10.39 -12.41 -11.58
CA ILE A 1211 -10.29 -13.44 -12.62
C ILE A 1211 -9.18 -14.44 -12.31
N LEU A 1212 -8.07 -14.00 -11.70
CA LEU A 1212 -6.96 -14.87 -11.33
C LEU A 1212 -7.33 -15.82 -10.19
N ASP A 1213 -7.89 -15.31 -9.09
CA ASP A 1213 -8.29 -16.13 -7.94
C ASP A 1213 -9.39 -17.13 -8.35
N ALA A 1214 -10.30 -16.73 -9.24
CA ALA A 1214 -11.31 -17.63 -9.81
C ALA A 1214 -10.66 -18.79 -10.57
N TYR A 1215 -9.67 -18.51 -11.41
CA TYR A 1215 -8.93 -19.53 -12.14
C TYR A 1215 -8.11 -20.45 -11.22
N VAL A 1216 -7.26 -19.88 -10.37
CA VAL A 1216 -6.28 -20.63 -9.56
C VAL A 1216 -6.95 -21.51 -8.53
N PHE A 1217 -7.97 -21.00 -7.83
CA PHE A 1217 -8.58 -21.70 -6.70
C PHE A 1217 -9.88 -22.43 -7.05
N HIS A 1218 -10.58 -22.00 -8.11
CA HIS A 1218 -11.95 -22.45 -8.36
C HIS A 1218 -12.21 -22.97 -9.78
N SER A 1219 -11.21 -23.09 -10.67
CA SER A 1219 -11.41 -23.60 -12.04
C SER A 1219 -12.18 -24.92 -12.08
N ASP A 1220 -11.82 -25.90 -11.25
CA ASP A 1220 -12.53 -27.19 -11.16
C ASP A 1220 -13.99 -27.08 -10.71
N ALA A 1221 -14.30 -26.10 -9.85
CA ALA A 1221 -15.66 -25.85 -9.37
C ALA A 1221 -16.48 -25.14 -10.45
N ILE A 1222 -15.89 -24.13 -11.10
CA ILE A 1222 -16.50 -23.37 -12.20
C ILE A 1222 -16.86 -24.32 -13.35
N LYS A 1223 -15.97 -25.24 -13.74
CA LYS A 1223 -16.21 -26.19 -14.85
C LYS A 1223 -17.31 -27.21 -14.62
N LYS A 1224 -17.66 -27.48 -13.35
CA LYS A 1224 -18.74 -28.41 -13.00
C LYS A 1224 -20.13 -27.78 -13.14
N ASP A 1225 -20.20 -26.46 -13.23
CA ASP A 1225 -21.44 -25.70 -13.27
C ASP A 1225 -21.51 -24.86 -14.56
N GLU A 1226 -22.59 -25.04 -15.33
CA GLU A 1226 -22.73 -24.40 -16.63
C GLU A 1226 -22.90 -22.87 -16.51
N ASP A 1227 -23.60 -22.40 -15.48
CA ASP A 1227 -23.84 -20.97 -15.24
C ASP A 1227 -22.54 -20.28 -14.83
N LEU A 1228 -21.76 -20.88 -13.93
CA LEU A 1228 -20.43 -20.35 -13.56
C LEU A 1228 -19.47 -20.35 -14.74
N SER A 1229 -19.45 -21.42 -15.53
CA SER A 1229 -18.60 -21.51 -16.72
C SER A 1229 -18.96 -20.43 -17.75
N ASN A 1230 -20.24 -20.21 -18.00
CA ASN A 1230 -20.71 -19.16 -18.91
C ASN A 1230 -20.38 -17.77 -18.37
N ALA A 1231 -20.63 -17.51 -17.09
CA ALA A 1231 -20.35 -16.22 -16.46
C ALA A 1231 -18.85 -15.88 -16.52
N TYR A 1232 -17.99 -16.85 -16.17
CA TYR A 1232 -16.54 -16.64 -16.16
C TYR A 1232 -15.99 -16.38 -17.57
N MET A 1233 -16.36 -17.18 -18.58
CA MET A 1233 -15.87 -16.95 -19.94
C MET A 1233 -16.40 -15.65 -20.53
N HIS A 1234 -17.67 -15.31 -20.30
CA HIS A 1234 -18.22 -14.05 -20.83
C HIS A 1234 -17.53 -12.85 -20.18
N LEU A 1235 -17.26 -12.88 -18.87
CA LEU A 1235 -16.48 -11.86 -18.18
C LEU A 1235 -15.08 -11.71 -18.82
N LEU A 1236 -14.38 -12.81 -19.09
CA LEU A 1236 -13.08 -12.76 -19.77
C LEU A 1236 -13.20 -12.18 -21.18
N GLU A 1237 -14.20 -12.57 -21.97
CA GLU A 1237 -14.45 -12.02 -23.31
C GLU A 1237 -14.71 -10.52 -23.30
N MET A 1238 -15.47 -10.02 -22.32
CA MET A 1238 -15.70 -8.58 -22.11
C MET A 1238 -14.38 -7.85 -21.83
N LEU A 1239 -13.53 -8.40 -20.96
CA LEU A 1239 -12.23 -7.81 -20.64
C LEU A 1239 -11.25 -7.86 -21.83
N ILE A 1240 -11.34 -8.87 -22.69
CA ILE A 1240 -10.57 -8.94 -23.94
C ILE A 1240 -10.98 -7.82 -24.89
N ARG A 1241 -12.27 -7.47 -24.97
CA ARG A 1241 -12.74 -6.29 -25.75
C ARG A 1241 -12.13 -4.98 -25.24
N LEU A 1242 -11.75 -4.94 -23.96
CA LEU A 1242 -11.05 -3.83 -23.29
C LEU A 1242 -9.53 -3.99 -23.29
N ASN A 1243 -8.98 -4.84 -24.16
CA ASN A 1243 -7.55 -5.08 -24.34
C ASN A 1243 -6.81 -5.70 -23.12
N SER A 1244 -7.49 -6.48 -22.27
CA SER A 1244 -6.86 -7.23 -21.18
C SER A 1244 -6.12 -8.48 -21.68
N GLU A 1245 -4.78 -8.48 -21.58
CA GLU A 1245 -3.95 -9.64 -21.91
C GLU A 1245 -4.19 -10.80 -20.94
N LYS A 1246 -4.27 -10.50 -19.64
CA LYS A 1246 -4.48 -11.53 -18.61
C LYS A 1246 -5.77 -12.29 -18.87
N ALA A 1247 -6.85 -11.59 -19.23
CA ALA A 1247 -8.12 -12.24 -19.56
C ALA A 1247 -8.02 -13.11 -20.82
N ALA A 1248 -7.32 -12.64 -21.86
CA ALA A 1248 -7.10 -13.40 -23.10
C ALA A 1248 -6.39 -14.72 -22.84
N VAL A 1249 -5.31 -14.67 -22.07
CA VAL A 1249 -4.49 -15.84 -21.76
C VAL A 1249 -5.21 -16.78 -20.79
N LEU A 1250 -5.86 -16.25 -19.74
CA LEU A 1250 -6.66 -17.07 -18.82
C LEU A 1250 -7.82 -17.77 -19.53
N LEU A 1251 -8.44 -17.15 -20.53
CA LEU A 1251 -9.49 -17.79 -21.34
C LEU A 1251 -8.92 -18.99 -22.10
N ASP A 1252 -7.78 -18.81 -22.76
CA ASP A 1252 -7.11 -19.90 -23.48
C ASP A 1252 -6.73 -21.05 -22.55
N GLU A 1253 -6.13 -20.77 -21.40
CA GLU A 1253 -5.73 -21.80 -20.42
C GLU A 1253 -6.94 -22.48 -19.76
N PHE A 1254 -8.00 -21.73 -19.47
CA PHE A 1254 -9.26 -22.27 -18.96
C PHE A 1254 -9.91 -23.25 -19.95
N LEU A 1255 -9.76 -23.02 -21.27
CA LEU A 1255 -10.28 -23.90 -22.32
C LEU A 1255 -9.43 -25.15 -22.57
N ILE A 1256 -8.16 -25.21 -22.13
CA ILE A 1256 -7.31 -26.43 -22.26
C ILE A 1256 -7.72 -27.50 -21.25
N HIS A 1257 -7.72 -27.09 -19.99
CA HIS A 1257 -7.98 -27.92 -18.83
C HIS A 1257 -9.48 -28.21 -18.70
#